data_AF-A0A316V3L1-F1
#
_entry.id   AF-A0A316V3L1-F1
#
_cell.length_a   1.000
_cell.length_b   1.000
_cell.length_c   1.000
_cell.angle_alpha   90.00
_cell.angle_beta   90.00
_cell.angle_gamma   90.00
#
_symmetry.space_group_name_H-M   'P 1'
#
loop_
_entity.id
_entity.type
_entity.pdbx_description
1 polymer ?
#
loop_
_entity_poly.entity_id
_entity_poly.type
_entity_poly.pdbx_seq_one_letter_code
_entity_poly.pdbx_strand_id
1 'polypeptide(L)'
;MPVAPSASTVLVTGASGYIAVHVVHQALKAGFNVVGTVRSEEKGRYLEQLFAKQYPGKFRHAIVADIEQPGGFDEAVKGVQAVLHTASPFHFNSEGKALDALVNPAVNGTKSVLKSIKDHGTEVKRVVLTSSFAAILDPSNKTPKEYTEKDWNESSPANSAKEGNSQNPMDAYRASKSMAERAAWDFVEQEQPQWDLATINPPFVLGPVLHQVNSPDSLNTSVASIWKLIQGTGKTEQDLPGPAGCVVDVRDVAAAHIKALQVADAGGERFAPTIGQWTWQNVVDIVHDASWIPGEYKDKVPKGKRGNYDVKQNDLSGAKTEKVLGVEYHSLKSTIETTVGSLLEYQARDWQGAPALPAVDIDLPPWIPPKQTSESGLEWAPLHTLDLSRVTIEGDHTHVPEDVVRDVGQAFNTIGFIYAVDHGLTYGELLRQFAIGQYLLNNVSDEDKEKFRARIREDGSFVGYKQQGKWQLDGVLDRVEQCNFGSKSFQPSIASKTFPPSVQPFIPEILAFARFNHAVIYRKLLAVFSRILDLDSEFLWNLSQNPEERGLDLLRYALYHKPSQADDDKLGGVRLNSHTDFDSVSILWSQPITSLEVLMPDNQWRLVKHRPNALVINAGDALAFVSGEYIKATIHRVVKPPQDQASYPRLGAFYFAFFNEDTPLSPLTQSPVVQKALAGRQGKPFWPAEVPTSGKWEQLRVKAYGAGGEKKGEDGHTHEELAGRKVTYHQGQTVQARRQAQVA
;
A
#
# COMPACT_ATOMS: atom_id res chain seq x y z
N MET A 1 19.31 10.13 29.37
CA MET A 1 18.04 9.59 29.96
C MET A 1 17.05 9.33 28.82
N PRO A 2 16.28 8.23 28.74
CA PRO A 2 15.31 8.09 27.66
C PRO A 2 14.27 9.22 27.73
N VAL A 3 14.02 9.88 26.60
CA VAL A 3 13.02 10.93 26.55
C VAL A 3 11.66 10.32 26.30
N ALA A 4 11.08 9.97 27.44
CA ALA A 4 9.69 10.16 27.79
C ALA A 4 8.67 9.19 27.14
N PRO A 5 7.60 8.82 27.89
CA PRO A 5 6.55 7.95 27.40
C PRO A 5 5.84 8.56 26.19
N SER A 6 5.16 7.74 25.40
CA SER A 6 4.46 8.11 24.16
C SER A 6 3.44 9.25 24.29
N ALA A 7 3.12 9.75 25.49
CA ALA A 7 2.23 10.89 25.73
C ALA A 7 2.96 12.26 25.82
N SER A 8 4.28 12.31 25.68
CA SER A 8 5.05 13.55 25.82
C SER A 8 4.89 14.51 24.65
N THR A 9 5.20 15.78 24.90
CA THR A 9 5.20 16.86 23.90
C THR A 9 6.61 17.11 23.40
N VAL A 10 6.81 17.06 22.08
CA VAL A 10 8.10 17.33 21.43
C VAL A 10 8.00 18.59 20.57
N LEU A 11 9.07 19.38 20.58
CA LEU A 11 9.22 20.54 19.69
C LEU A 11 10.01 20.12 18.45
N VAL A 12 9.48 20.38 17.25
CA VAL A 12 10.20 20.24 15.99
C VAL A 12 10.39 21.63 15.39
N THR A 13 11.63 22.10 15.28
CA THR A 13 11.88 23.42 14.70
C THR A 13 11.87 23.35 13.17
N GLY A 14 11.35 24.38 12.51
CA GLY A 14 11.31 24.42 11.04
C GLY A 14 10.42 23.33 10.45
N ALA A 15 9.32 22.99 11.13
CA ALA A 15 8.45 21.83 10.89
C ALA A 15 7.92 21.72 9.44
N SER A 16 7.91 22.81 8.69
CA SER A 16 7.49 22.82 7.27
C SER A 16 8.60 22.43 6.29
N GLY A 17 9.82 22.15 6.76
CA GLY A 17 10.95 21.72 5.93
C GLY A 17 10.82 20.25 5.48
N TYR A 18 11.54 19.87 4.43
CA TYR A 18 11.45 18.55 3.80
C TYR A 18 11.70 17.39 4.78
N ILE A 19 12.79 17.41 5.56
CA ILE A 19 13.07 16.40 6.59
C ILE A 19 12.11 16.58 7.78
N ALA A 20 11.89 17.84 8.18
CA ALA A 20 11.14 18.21 9.37
C ALA A 20 9.70 17.67 9.36
N VAL A 21 9.00 17.76 8.23
CA VAL A 21 7.61 17.28 8.13
C VAL A 21 7.52 15.76 8.30
N HIS A 22 8.53 15.00 7.88
CA HIS A 22 8.61 13.56 8.13
C HIS A 22 8.93 13.26 9.59
N VAL A 23 9.78 14.06 10.23
CA VAL A 23 10.04 13.99 11.67
C VAL A 23 8.76 14.26 12.47
N VAL A 24 7.99 15.29 12.10
CA VAL A 24 6.67 15.56 12.70
C VAL A 24 5.74 14.36 12.51
N HIS A 25 5.63 13.85 11.28
CA HIS A 25 4.77 12.71 10.98
C HIS A 25 5.12 11.49 11.85
N GLN A 26 6.41 11.13 11.95
CA GLN A 26 6.82 9.98 12.74
C GLN A 26 6.71 10.21 14.25
N ALA A 27 6.92 11.43 14.72
CA ALA A 27 6.64 11.77 16.12
C ALA A 27 5.16 11.58 16.46
N LEU A 28 4.25 12.06 15.61
CA LEU A 28 2.81 11.86 15.76
C LEU A 28 2.44 10.37 15.72
N LYS A 29 3.01 9.62 14.78
CA LYS A 29 2.83 8.15 14.66
C LYS A 29 3.32 7.40 15.90
N ALA A 30 4.40 7.86 16.53
CA ALA A 30 4.92 7.31 17.78
C ALA A 30 4.11 7.73 19.03
N GLY A 31 3.04 8.51 18.86
CA GLY A 31 2.09 8.90 19.91
C GLY A 31 2.30 10.28 20.51
N PHE A 32 3.45 10.91 20.22
CA PHE A 32 3.81 12.21 20.80
C PHE A 32 2.83 13.31 20.39
N ASN A 33 2.65 14.30 21.26
CA ASN A 33 2.11 15.59 20.85
C ASN A 33 3.24 16.40 20.22
N VAL A 34 3.00 17.10 19.12
CA VAL A 34 4.04 17.83 18.40
C VAL A 34 3.73 19.31 18.35
N VAL A 35 4.70 20.11 18.76
CA VAL A 35 4.75 21.56 18.52
C VAL A 35 5.71 21.79 17.37
N GLY A 36 5.23 22.30 16.24
CA GLY A 36 6.08 22.60 15.08
C GLY A 36 6.35 24.10 14.96
N THR A 37 7.61 24.54 14.96
CA THR A 37 7.89 25.95 14.63
C THR A 37 7.87 26.17 13.12
N VAL A 38 7.23 27.26 12.69
CA VAL A 38 7.12 27.64 11.27
C VAL A 38 7.38 29.14 11.10
N ARG A 39 7.84 29.54 9.90
CA ARG A 39 8.13 30.94 9.58
C ARG A 39 6.90 31.81 9.34
N SER A 40 5.76 31.19 9.04
CA SER A 40 4.52 31.89 8.71
C SER A 40 3.29 31.07 9.08
N GLU A 41 2.19 31.77 9.33
CA GLU A 41 0.89 31.19 9.64
C GLU A 41 0.38 30.26 8.52
N GLU A 42 0.62 30.61 7.25
CA GLU A 42 0.29 29.77 6.10
C GLU A 42 0.95 28.38 6.19
N LYS A 43 2.25 28.34 6.53
CA LYS A 43 2.99 27.08 6.69
C LYS A 43 2.48 26.27 7.87
N GLY A 44 2.06 26.94 8.94
CA GLY A 44 1.43 26.30 10.11
C GLY A 44 0.12 25.61 9.73
N ARG A 45 -0.80 26.35 9.10
CA ARG A 45 -2.11 25.83 8.67
C ARG A 45 -2.00 24.67 7.69
N TYR A 46 -1.02 24.72 6.79
CA TYR A 46 -0.76 23.58 5.89
C TYR A 46 -0.47 22.29 6.68
N LEU A 47 0.40 22.36 7.70
CA LEU A 47 0.73 21.19 8.51
C LEU A 47 -0.45 20.74 9.38
N GLU A 48 -1.22 21.67 9.94
CA GLU A 48 -2.45 21.35 10.65
C GLU A 48 -3.42 20.58 9.74
N GLN A 49 -3.64 21.04 8.51
CA GLN A 49 -4.49 20.36 7.53
C GLN A 49 -3.93 18.99 7.13
N LEU A 50 -2.62 18.90 6.90
CA LEU A 50 -1.94 17.66 6.54
C LEU A 50 -2.15 16.58 7.61
N PHE A 51 -2.02 16.93 8.89
CA PHE A 51 -2.08 15.98 10.00
C PHE A 51 -3.47 15.82 10.64
N ALA A 52 -4.40 16.77 10.46
CA ALA A 52 -5.69 16.80 11.16
C ALA A 52 -6.52 15.51 10.98
N LYS A 53 -6.49 14.90 9.79
CA LYS A 53 -7.28 13.71 9.49
C LYS A 53 -6.77 12.46 10.21
N GLN A 54 -5.45 12.29 10.28
CA GLN A 54 -4.82 11.09 10.88
C GLN A 54 -4.52 11.27 12.38
N TYR A 55 -4.20 12.49 12.82
CA TYR A 55 -3.74 12.80 14.17
C TYR A 55 -4.50 14.01 14.77
N PRO A 56 -5.83 13.90 14.96
CA PRO A 56 -6.65 15.02 15.40
C PRO A 56 -6.19 15.55 16.77
N GLY A 57 -5.92 16.85 16.84
CA GLY A 57 -5.53 17.55 18.09
C GLY A 57 -4.11 17.24 18.60
N LYS A 58 -3.30 16.49 17.85
CA LYS A 58 -1.94 16.08 18.25
C LYS A 58 -0.83 17.01 17.75
N PHE A 59 -1.08 17.78 16.70
CA PHE A 59 -0.15 18.76 16.15
C PHE A 59 -0.66 20.18 16.40
N ARG A 60 0.25 21.09 16.77
CA ARG A 60 0.04 22.54 16.77
C ARG A 60 1.29 23.26 16.29
N HIS A 61 1.16 24.43 15.68
CA HIS A 61 2.32 25.25 15.31
C HIS A 61 2.61 26.38 16.29
N ALA A 62 3.84 26.89 16.22
CA ALA A 62 4.28 28.14 16.83
C ALA A 62 5.02 28.96 15.76
N ILE A 63 4.85 30.29 15.78
CA ILE A 63 5.50 31.17 14.81
C ILE A 63 6.89 31.54 15.32
N VAL A 64 7.91 31.21 14.54
CA VAL A 64 9.29 31.69 14.69
C VAL A 64 9.71 32.23 13.33
N ALA A 65 9.53 33.53 13.14
CA ALA A 65 9.75 34.18 11.84
C ALA A 65 11.23 34.23 11.46
N ASP A 66 12.10 34.45 12.44
CA ASP A 66 13.55 34.47 12.30
C ASP A 66 14.18 33.57 13.36
N ILE A 67 15.00 32.62 12.91
CA ILE A 67 15.68 31.66 13.79
C ILE A 67 16.90 32.26 14.48
N GLU A 68 17.47 33.34 13.94
CA GLU A 68 18.61 34.04 14.53
C GLU A 68 18.18 34.98 15.65
N GLN A 69 16.90 35.38 15.66
CA GLN A 69 16.35 36.28 16.65
C GLN A 69 16.59 35.73 18.07
N PRO A 70 17.34 36.45 18.92
CA PRO A 70 17.49 36.08 20.32
C PRO A 70 16.12 36.02 21.00
N GLY A 71 15.86 34.93 21.72
CA GLY A 71 14.59 34.66 22.38
C GLY A 71 13.46 34.22 21.45
N GLY A 72 13.73 34.04 20.14
CA GLY A 72 12.72 33.63 19.16
C GLY A 72 12.06 32.28 19.46
N PHE A 73 12.70 31.42 20.27
CA PHE A 73 12.18 30.11 20.66
C PHE A 73 11.65 30.04 22.09
N ASP A 74 11.72 31.12 22.88
CA ASP A 74 11.46 31.10 24.33
C ASP A 74 10.09 30.54 24.68
N GLU A 75 9.04 30.91 23.94
CA GLU A 75 7.70 30.38 24.16
C GLU A 75 7.53 28.95 23.62
N ALA A 76 8.23 28.61 22.53
CA ALA A 76 8.08 27.32 21.86
C ALA A 76 8.69 26.15 22.66
N VAL A 77 9.70 26.43 23.49
CA VAL A 77 10.40 25.43 24.32
C VAL A 77 9.72 25.18 25.68
N LYS A 78 8.68 25.94 26.04
CA LYS A 78 7.97 25.75 27.31
C LYS A 78 7.06 24.52 27.25
N GLY A 79 7.11 23.68 28.29
CA GLY A 79 6.24 22.50 28.44
C GLY A 79 6.54 21.35 27.46
N VAL A 80 7.70 21.36 26.80
CA VAL A 80 8.14 20.27 25.91
C VAL A 80 9.23 19.45 26.58
N GLN A 81 9.24 18.13 26.36
CA GLN A 81 10.20 17.21 26.98
C GLN A 81 11.40 16.89 26.08
N ALA A 82 11.30 17.19 24.79
CA ALA A 82 12.39 17.04 23.83
C ALA A 82 12.31 18.10 22.73
N VAL A 83 13.47 18.40 22.13
CA VAL A 83 13.57 19.27 20.96
C VAL A 83 14.29 18.56 19.82
N LEU A 84 13.66 18.51 18.65
CA LEU A 84 14.23 18.08 17.38
C LEU A 84 14.54 19.34 16.57
N HIS A 85 15.79 19.81 16.62
CA HIS A 85 16.22 21.01 15.91
C HIS A 85 16.58 20.66 14.45
N THR A 86 15.64 20.92 13.54
CA THR A 86 15.82 20.66 12.09
C THR A 86 15.93 21.94 11.26
N ALA A 87 15.58 23.09 11.86
CA ALA A 87 15.64 24.39 11.21
C ALA A 87 17.10 24.81 10.96
N SER A 88 17.48 24.94 9.70
CA SER A 88 18.77 25.49 9.31
C SER A 88 18.65 26.12 7.92
N PRO A 89 19.24 27.32 7.69
CA PRO A 89 19.20 27.96 6.39
C PRO A 89 19.90 27.10 5.33
N PHE A 90 19.34 27.05 4.13
CA PHE A 90 19.93 26.34 3.00
C PHE A 90 19.54 26.99 1.68
N HIS A 91 20.51 27.66 1.05
CA HIS A 91 20.41 28.13 -0.33
C HIS A 91 21.81 28.22 -0.94
N PHE A 92 21.98 27.74 -2.18
CA PHE A 92 23.24 27.84 -2.92
C PHE A 92 23.42 29.20 -3.60
N ASN A 93 22.36 30.01 -3.67
CA ASN A 93 22.42 31.36 -4.22
C ASN A 93 22.78 32.35 -3.10
N SER A 94 24.07 32.57 -2.88
CA SER A 94 24.60 33.55 -1.93
C SER A 94 25.57 34.44 -2.68
N GLU A 95 25.05 35.40 -3.45
CA GLU A 95 25.79 36.35 -4.30
C GLU A 95 26.96 37.03 -3.53
N GLY A 96 28.13 36.40 -3.48
CA GLY A 96 29.32 36.91 -2.80
C GLY A 96 29.14 37.21 -1.30
N LYS A 97 28.18 36.55 -0.62
CA LYS A 97 27.89 36.74 0.82
C LYS A 97 27.74 35.42 1.57
N ALA A 98 28.50 34.40 1.18
CA ALA A 98 28.28 33.03 1.66
C ALA A 98 28.48 32.88 3.19
N LEU A 99 29.38 33.67 3.79
CA LEU A 99 29.57 33.66 5.25
C LEU A 99 28.33 34.25 5.96
N ASP A 100 27.89 35.43 5.52
CA ASP A 100 26.79 36.17 6.17
C ASP A 100 25.40 35.59 5.88
N ALA A 101 25.21 34.96 4.72
CA ALA A 101 23.92 34.47 4.28
C ALA A 101 23.69 32.98 4.58
N LEU A 102 24.74 32.21 4.90
CA LEU A 102 24.62 30.76 5.10
C LEU A 102 25.34 30.25 6.37
N VAL A 103 26.61 30.62 6.57
CA VAL A 103 27.41 30.11 7.69
C VAL A 103 26.95 30.73 9.02
N ASN A 104 26.99 32.05 9.12
CA ASN A 104 26.61 32.77 10.34
C ASN A 104 25.16 32.45 10.75
N PRO A 105 24.16 32.48 9.85
CA PRO A 105 22.78 32.13 10.20
C PRO A 105 22.59 30.71 10.73
N ALA A 106 23.32 29.72 10.20
CA ALA A 106 23.25 28.34 10.70
C ALA A 106 23.82 28.21 12.12
N VAL A 107 24.94 28.88 12.40
CA VAL A 107 25.58 28.87 13.73
C VAL A 107 24.74 29.66 14.73
N ASN A 108 24.30 30.86 14.37
CA ASN A 108 23.49 31.74 15.23
C ASN A 108 22.13 31.11 15.55
N GLY A 109 21.44 30.53 14.56
CA GLY A 109 20.17 29.84 14.78
C GLY A 109 20.30 28.66 15.74
N THR A 110 21.37 27.88 15.61
CA THR A 110 21.67 26.76 16.53
C THR A 110 21.92 27.28 17.96
N LYS A 111 22.73 28.32 18.12
CA LYS A 111 22.98 28.92 19.45
C LYS A 111 21.72 29.51 20.07
N SER A 112 20.90 30.19 19.26
CA SER A 112 19.65 30.84 19.71
C SER A 112 18.67 29.82 20.30
N VAL A 113 18.43 28.70 19.61
CA VAL A 113 17.53 27.66 20.13
C VAL A 113 18.10 27.00 21.39
N LEU A 114 19.40 26.68 21.43
CA LEU A 114 20.01 26.02 22.61
C LEU A 114 19.98 26.94 23.83
N LYS A 115 20.18 28.25 23.62
CA LYS A 115 20.05 29.26 24.67
C LYS A 115 18.62 29.36 25.20
N SER A 116 17.63 29.38 24.29
CA SER A 116 16.21 29.38 24.67
C SER A 116 15.84 28.12 25.47
N ILE A 117 16.31 26.94 25.04
CA ILE A 117 16.09 25.68 25.77
C ILE A 117 16.73 25.73 27.15
N LYS A 118 17.97 26.23 27.27
CA LYS A 118 18.65 26.36 28.58
C LYS A 118 17.87 27.27 29.53
N ASP A 119 17.42 28.43 29.04
CA ASP A 119 16.84 29.46 29.89
C ASP A 119 15.34 29.23 30.18
N HIS A 120 14.61 28.57 29.28
CA HIS A 120 13.15 28.43 29.35
C HIS A 120 12.62 26.98 29.23
N GLY A 121 13.42 26.05 28.68
CA GLY A 121 13.07 24.65 28.45
C GLY A 121 13.29 23.75 29.67
N THR A 122 12.71 24.10 30.82
CA THR A 122 12.96 23.42 32.11
C THR A 122 12.59 21.94 32.15
N GLU A 123 11.75 21.45 31.24
CA GLU A 123 11.33 20.04 31.13
C GLU A 123 12.10 19.25 30.06
N VAL A 124 12.94 19.91 29.27
CA VAL A 124 13.66 19.29 28.16
C VAL A 124 14.72 18.33 28.70
N LYS A 125 14.71 17.11 28.16
CA LYS A 125 15.62 16.02 28.54
C LYS A 125 16.67 15.68 27.48
N ARG A 126 16.35 15.93 26.20
CA ARG A 126 17.23 15.71 25.05
C ARG A 126 16.96 16.71 23.95
N VAL A 127 18.04 17.13 23.31
CA VAL A 127 18.01 17.83 22.04
C VAL A 127 18.59 16.90 20.97
N VAL A 128 17.89 16.74 19.85
CA VAL A 128 18.42 16.05 18.67
C VAL A 128 18.55 17.06 17.54
N LEU A 129 19.77 17.24 17.04
CA LEU A 129 20.09 18.20 16.00
C LEU A 129 20.20 17.49 14.64
N THR A 130 19.50 18.01 13.63
CA THR A 130 19.75 17.60 12.23
C THR A 130 20.99 18.33 11.71
N SER A 131 22.11 17.60 11.65
CA SER A 131 23.34 18.03 10.98
C SER A 131 23.35 17.49 9.54
N SER A 132 24.51 17.10 9.02
CA SER A 132 24.67 16.56 7.67
C SER A 132 25.96 15.76 7.55
N PHE A 133 26.02 14.85 6.57
CA PHE A 133 27.28 14.28 6.11
C PHE A 133 28.29 15.36 5.67
N ALA A 134 27.85 16.56 5.32
CA ALA A 134 28.72 17.71 5.06
C ALA A 134 29.58 18.15 6.26
N ALA A 135 29.16 17.83 7.49
CA ALA A 135 29.94 18.05 8.73
C ALA A 135 30.97 16.92 9.00
N ILE A 136 30.90 15.83 8.25
CA ILE A 136 31.74 14.63 8.38
C ILE A 136 32.75 14.55 7.23
N LEU A 137 32.28 14.71 6.00
CA LEU A 137 33.10 14.60 4.78
C LEU A 137 34.09 15.76 4.69
N ASP A 138 35.39 15.45 4.70
CA ASP A 138 36.45 16.42 4.50
C ASP A 138 36.91 16.43 3.02
N PRO A 139 36.65 17.52 2.27
CA PRO A 139 36.99 17.60 0.84
C PRO A 139 38.50 17.70 0.54
N SER A 140 39.35 17.86 1.56
CA SER A 140 40.81 17.81 1.39
C SER A 140 41.32 16.40 1.08
N ASN A 141 40.57 15.35 1.49
CA ASN A 141 40.89 13.96 1.19
C ASN A 141 40.69 13.68 -0.31
N LYS A 142 41.79 13.47 -1.04
CA LYS A 142 41.79 13.26 -2.50
C LYS A 142 41.52 11.81 -2.94
N THR A 143 41.62 10.86 -2.01
CA THR A 143 41.35 9.45 -2.27
C THR A 143 40.01 9.08 -1.64
N PRO A 144 39.11 8.40 -2.38
CA PRO A 144 37.88 7.85 -1.81
C PRO A 144 38.15 7.03 -0.56
N LYS A 145 37.38 7.29 0.50
CA LYS A 145 37.41 6.50 1.74
C LYS A 145 36.01 6.28 2.28
N GLU A 146 35.89 5.32 3.20
CA GLU A 146 34.73 5.18 4.06
C GLU A 146 34.82 6.21 5.20
N TYR A 147 33.74 6.96 5.41
CA TYR A 147 33.56 7.86 6.53
C TYR A 147 32.61 7.24 7.56
N THR A 148 32.73 7.69 8.81
CA THR A 148 31.87 7.29 9.92
C THR A 148 31.39 8.54 10.68
N GLU A 149 30.47 8.37 11.62
CA GLU A 149 30.02 9.45 12.51
C GLU A 149 31.14 10.05 13.38
N LYS A 150 32.32 9.43 13.43
CA LYS A 150 33.47 9.92 14.19
C LYS A 150 34.32 10.93 13.42
N ASP A 151 34.23 10.91 12.09
CA ASP A 151 34.98 11.82 11.24
C ASP A 151 34.38 13.24 11.30
N TRP A 152 35.25 14.23 11.10
CA TRP A 152 34.88 15.64 11.07
C TRP A 152 35.44 16.30 9.82
N ASN A 153 34.66 17.22 9.26
CA ASN A 153 35.14 18.14 8.24
C ASN A 153 35.93 19.28 8.89
N GLU A 154 37.25 19.28 8.70
CA GLU A 154 38.17 20.29 9.22
C GLU A 154 38.49 21.36 8.17
N SER A 155 38.62 20.96 6.91
CA SER A 155 39.06 21.88 5.86
C SER A 155 38.04 22.96 5.50
N SER A 156 36.74 22.64 5.40
CA SER A 156 35.72 23.64 5.01
C SER A 156 35.59 24.80 6.03
N PRO A 157 35.50 24.56 7.36
CA PRO A 157 35.55 25.65 8.34
C PRO A 157 36.83 26.48 8.26
N ALA A 158 38.00 25.84 8.08
CA ALA A 158 39.28 26.53 7.97
C ALA A 158 39.38 27.41 6.72
N ASN A 159 38.83 26.96 5.60
CA ASN A 159 38.73 27.75 4.37
C ASN A 159 37.76 28.90 4.55
N SER A 160 36.60 28.66 5.17
CA SER A 160 35.61 29.70 5.46
C SER A 160 36.19 30.86 6.28
N ALA A 161 37.01 30.55 7.29
CA ALA A 161 37.70 31.55 8.09
C ALA A 161 38.75 32.36 7.30
N LYS A 162 39.37 31.76 6.28
CA LYS A 162 40.39 32.42 5.43
C LYS A 162 39.78 33.24 4.31
N GLU A 163 38.75 32.72 3.66
CA GLU A 163 38.18 33.24 2.41
C GLU A 163 36.93 34.10 2.65
N GLY A 164 36.30 33.97 3.83
CA GLY A 164 35.12 34.74 4.21
C GLY A 164 33.99 34.65 3.17
N ASN A 165 33.55 35.79 2.67
CA ASN A 165 32.48 35.87 1.68
C ASN A 165 32.89 35.47 0.25
N SER A 166 34.19 35.31 -0.02
CA SER A 166 34.73 34.88 -1.32
C SER A 166 34.83 33.36 -1.47
N GLN A 167 34.49 32.60 -0.43
CA GLN A 167 34.57 31.14 -0.43
C GLN A 167 33.64 30.48 -1.47
N ASN A 168 34.02 29.29 -1.94
CA ASN A 168 33.19 28.50 -2.83
C ASN A 168 31.83 28.14 -2.17
N PRO A 169 30.68 28.25 -2.87
CA PRO A 169 29.36 27.97 -2.27
C PRO A 169 29.19 26.57 -1.66
N MET A 170 29.79 25.53 -2.26
CA MET A 170 29.75 24.18 -1.69
C MET A 170 30.60 24.06 -0.43
N ASP A 171 31.72 24.78 -0.38
CA ASP A 171 32.58 24.81 0.81
C ASP A 171 31.91 25.61 1.94
N ALA A 172 31.24 26.73 1.62
CA ALA A 172 30.42 27.48 2.56
C ALA A 172 29.31 26.64 3.18
N TYR A 173 28.61 25.83 2.36
CA TYR A 173 27.58 24.92 2.86
C TYR A 173 28.16 23.86 3.80
N ARG A 174 29.31 23.28 3.45
CA ARG A 174 29.99 22.32 4.31
C ARG A 174 30.47 22.96 5.62
N ALA A 175 31.03 24.17 5.54
CA ALA A 175 31.44 24.95 6.68
C ALA A 175 30.24 25.27 7.60
N SER A 176 29.10 25.69 7.04
CA SER A 176 27.91 26.02 7.83
C SER A 176 27.40 24.82 8.63
N LYS A 177 27.37 23.63 8.03
CA LYS A 177 26.96 22.40 8.72
C LYS A 177 27.98 21.95 9.77
N SER A 178 29.28 21.96 9.45
CA SER A 178 30.34 21.58 10.40
C SER A 178 30.38 22.54 11.59
N MET A 179 30.35 23.85 11.35
CA MET A 179 30.42 24.88 12.40
C MET A 179 29.17 24.93 13.28
N ALA A 180 27.97 24.74 12.70
CA ALA A 180 26.74 24.70 13.48
C ALA A 180 26.69 23.48 14.41
N GLU A 181 27.12 22.30 13.94
CA GLU A 181 27.20 21.10 14.78
C GLU A 181 28.22 21.26 15.91
N ARG A 182 29.42 21.78 15.61
CA ARG A 182 30.43 22.08 16.64
C ARG A 182 29.93 23.07 17.67
N ALA A 183 29.27 24.15 17.24
CA ALA A 183 28.68 25.12 18.14
C ALA A 183 27.66 24.51 19.11
N ALA A 184 26.93 23.47 18.70
CA ALA A 184 26.03 22.74 19.58
C ALA A 184 26.77 21.88 20.61
N TRP A 185 27.79 21.14 20.18
CA TRP A 185 28.62 20.34 21.09
C TRP A 185 29.39 21.22 22.09
N ASP A 186 30.02 22.30 21.60
CA ASP A 186 30.73 23.28 22.43
C ASP A 186 29.79 23.90 23.48
N PHE A 187 28.54 24.21 23.11
CA PHE A 187 27.54 24.74 24.04
C PHE A 187 27.24 23.75 25.17
N VAL A 188 27.03 22.47 24.84
CA VAL A 188 26.75 21.43 25.85
C VAL A 188 27.94 21.23 26.77
N GLU A 189 29.14 21.22 26.22
CA GLU A 189 30.38 21.09 26.99
C GLU A 189 30.59 22.28 27.94
N GLN A 190 30.35 23.51 27.48
CA GLN A 190 30.60 24.72 28.26
C GLN A 190 29.50 25.00 29.29
N GLU A 191 28.24 24.82 28.91
CA GLU A 191 27.09 25.23 29.72
C GLU A 191 26.54 24.11 30.61
N GLN A 192 26.95 22.86 30.37
CA GLN A 192 26.55 21.67 31.13
C GLN A 192 25.03 21.63 31.45
N PRO A 193 24.16 21.71 30.43
CA PRO A 193 22.73 21.74 30.64
C PRO A 193 22.19 20.42 31.21
N GLN A 194 20.97 20.45 31.76
CA GLN A 194 20.31 19.25 32.32
C GLN A 194 19.85 18.22 31.26
N TRP A 195 19.98 18.54 29.98
CA TRP A 195 19.62 17.70 28.85
C TRP A 195 20.88 17.25 28.09
N ASP A 196 20.79 16.11 27.43
CA ASP A 196 21.85 15.61 26.55
C ASP A 196 21.59 15.99 25.08
N LEU A 197 22.62 15.85 24.23
CA LEU A 197 22.57 16.14 22.80
C LEU A 197 22.84 14.88 21.99
N ALA A 198 22.11 14.72 20.88
CA ALA A 198 22.43 13.78 19.82
C ALA A 198 22.42 14.50 18.46
N THR A 199 23.22 14.05 17.51
CA THR A 199 23.21 14.61 16.14
C THR A 199 22.92 13.54 15.09
N ILE A 200 22.11 13.90 14.09
CA ILE A 200 21.81 13.05 12.93
C ILE A 200 22.44 13.70 11.69
N ASN A 201 23.34 12.99 11.02
CA ASN A 201 24.18 13.46 9.92
C ASN A 201 23.82 12.75 8.60
N PRO A 202 22.64 13.04 8.01
CA PRO A 202 22.24 12.37 6.78
C PRO A 202 23.07 12.83 5.57
N PRO A 203 23.31 11.95 4.58
CA PRO A 203 23.91 12.31 3.30
C PRO A 203 22.83 12.88 2.35
N PHE A 204 22.83 12.50 1.07
CA PHE A 204 21.80 12.94 0.14
C PHE A 204 20.44 12.34 0.52
N VAL A 205 19.44 13.18 0.79
CA VAL A 205 18.13 12.70 1.28
C VAL A 205 17.11 12.69 0.14
N LEU A 206 16.52 11.53 -0.11
CA LEU A 206 15.44 11.29 -1.07
C LEU A 206 14.25 10.60 -0.38
N GLY A 207 13.11 10.51 -1.05
CA GLY A 207 11.88 9.91 -0.53
C GLY A 207 10.66 10.79 -0.79
N PRO A 208 9.47 10.38 -0.31
CA PRO A 208 8.21 11.04 -0.61
C PRO A 208 8.16 12.50 -0.14
N VAL A 209 7.42 13.35 -0.86
CA VAL A 209 7.27 14.78 -0.60
C VAL A 209 6.03 15.01 0.26
N LEU A 210 6.21 15.47 1.51
CA LEU A 210 5.10 15.85 2.40
C LEU A 210 5.05 17.34 2.71
N HIS A 211 6.10 18.09 2.36
CA HIS A 211 6.12 19.53 2.61
C HIS A 211 5.30 20.26 1.55
N GLN A 212 4.81 21.44 1.87
CA GLN A 212 4.04 22.24 0.93
C GLN A 212 4.91 22.65 -0.27
N VAL A 213 4.53 22.18 -1.45
CA VAL A 213 5.16 22.50 -2.74
C VAL A 213 4.05 22.98 -3.66
N ASN A 214 4.08 24.27 -4.00
CA ASN A 214 3.05 24.90 -4.85
C ASN A 214 3.43 24.92 -6.34
N SER A 215 4.68 24.57 -6.66
CA SER A 215 5.19 24.45 -8.03
C SER A 215 6.49 23.62 -8.02
N PRO A 216 6.90 23.04 -9.17
CA PRO A 216 8.18 22.33 -9.27
C PRO A 216 9.39 23.15 -8.82
N ASP A 217 9.37 24.47 -9.03
CA ASP A 217 10.45 25.39 -8.65
C ASP A 217 10.59 25.54 -7.13
N SER A 218 9.56 25.15 -6.37
CA SER A 218 9.56 25.17 -4.91
C SER A 218 10.10 23.87 -4.29
N LEU A 219 10.48 22.87 -5.10
CA LEU A 219 11.09 21.64 -4.62
C LEU A 219 12.45 21.90 -3.96
N ASN A 220 12.74 21.16 -2.89
CA ASN A 220 14.09 21.15 -2.32
C ASN A 220 15.09 20.53 -3.32
N THR A 221 16.37 20.92 -3.21
CA THR A 221 17.38 20.61 -4.25
C THR A 221 17.52 19.13 -4.60
N SER A 222 17.45 18.22 -3.61
CA SER A 222 17.63 16.78 -3.87
C SER A 222 16.47 16.21 -4.69
N VAL A 223 15.23 16.47 -4.29
CA VAL A 223 14.04 16.02 -5.00
C VAL A 223 13.88 16.73 -6.34
N ALA A 224 14.22 18.02 -6.43
CA ALA A 224 14.25 18.76 -7.68
C ALA A 224 15.19 18.12 -8.72
N SER A 225 16.29 17.50 -8.28
CA SER A 225 17.21 16.78 -9.18
C SER A 225 16.58 15.54 -9.78
N ILE A 226 15.77 14.81 -9.00
CA ILE A 226 14.98 13.65 -9.48
C ILE A 226 13.87 14.12 -10.43
N TRP A 227 13.19 15.22 -10.10
CA TRP A 227 12.17 15.80 -10.98
C TRP A 227 12.74 16.22 -12.34
N LYS A 228 13.88 16.92 -12.36
CA LYS A 228 14.55 17.30 -13.62
C LYS A 228 14.97 16.07 -14.44
N LEU A 229 15.42 14.99 -13.79
CA LEU A 229 15.71 13.73 -14.47
C LEU A 229 14.46 13.15 -15.14
N ILE A 230 13.34 13.06 -14.40
CA ILE A 230 12.06 12.55 -14.90
C ILE A 230 11.51 13.41 -16.05
N GLN A 231 11.78 14.71 -16.03
CA GLN A 231 11.39 15.65 -17.09
C GLN A 231 12.37 15.69 -18.27
N GLY A 232 13.47 14.94 -18.25
CA GLY A 232 14.50 14.94 -19.31
C GLY A 232 15.31 16.24 -19.39
N THR A 233 15.28 17.08 -18.36
CA THR A 233 16.00 18.37 -18.30
C THR A 233 17.16 18.36 -17.30
N GLY A 234 17.41 17.21 -16.68
CA GLY A 234 18.42 17.02 -15.65
C GLY A 234 19.71 16.40 -16.18
N LYS A 235 19.96 15.16 -15.77
CA LYS A 235 21.17 14.41 -16.11
C LYS A 235 21.11 13.90 -17.55
N THR A 236 22.27 13.87 -18.20
CA THR A 236 22.49 13.23 -19.50
C THR A 236 23.11 11.84 -19.32
N GLU A 237 23.17 11.03 -20.38
CA GLU A 237 23.81 9.70 -20.32
C GLU A 237 25.28 9.75 -19.88
N GLN A 238 25.99 10.84 -20.18
CA GLN A 238 27.39 11.05 -19.77
C GLN A 238 27.54 11.31 -18.26
N ASP A 239 26.49 11.84 -17.62
CA ASP A 239 26.50 12.13 -16.18
C ASP A 239 26.19 10.89 -15.33
N LEU A 240 25.56 9.87 -15.91
CA LEU A 240 25.07 8.67 -15.20
C LEU A 240 26.16 7.86 -14.49
N PRO A 241 27.33 7.60 -15.11
CA PRO A 241 28.43 6.86 -14.47
C PRO A 241 29.31 7.73 -13.54
N GLY A 242 28.81 8.89 -13.10
CA GLY A 242 29.52 9.79 -12.20
C GLY A 242 29.25 9.52 -10.70
N PRO A 243 30.14 9.98 -9.80
CA PRO A 243 29.96 9.84 -8.37
C PRO A 243 28.76 10.66 -7.88
N ALA A 244 27.85 10.03 -7.12
CA ALA A 244 26.67 10.68 -6.52
C ALA A 244 26.73 10.69 -4.98
N GLY A 245 27.75 10.08 -4.38
CA GLY A 245 27.95 9.96 -2.95
C GLY A 245 27.06 8.89 -2.33
N CYS A 246 26.64 9.13 -1.10
CA CYS A 246 25.72 8.27 -0.36
C CYS A 246 24.30 8.86 -0.34
N VAL A 247 23.31 7.99 -0.16
CA VAL A 247 21.90 8.36 -0.11
C VAL A 247 21.20 7.75 1.09
N VAL A 248 20.14 8.40 1.55
CA VAL A 248 19.26 7.89 2.60
C VAL A 248 17.81 8.25 2.28
N ASP A 249 16.88 7.39 2.70
CA ASP A 249 15.46 7.71 2.68
C ASP A 249 15.11 8.73 3.78
N VAL A 250 14.30 9.74 3.44
CA VAL A 250 13.83 10.76 4.39
C VAL A 250 13.06 10.15 5.56
N ARG A 251 12.40 9.00 5.33
CA ARG A 251 11.71 8.23 6.38
C ARG A 251 12.71 7.61 7.36
N ASP A 252 13.87 7.17 6.89
CA ASP A 252 14.90 6.59 7.75
C ASP A 252 15.60 7.68 8.57
N VAL A 253 15.80 8.86 7.97
CA VAL A 253 16.28 10.05 8.70
C VAL A 253 15.30 10.43 9.80
N ALA A 254 13.99 10.48 9.51
CA ALA A 254 12.98 10.76 10.51
C ALA A 254 12.93 9.68 11.61
N ALA A 255 13.06 8.40 11.25
CA ALA A 255 13.12 7.29 12.21
C ALA A 255 14.33 7.42 13.14
N ALA A 256 15.50 7.78 12.61
CA ALA A 256 16.69 8.04 13.42
C ALA A 256 16.45 9.16 14.44
N HIS A 257 15.74 10.24 14.09
CA HIS A 257 15.40 11.31 15.05
C HIS A 257 14.49 10.78 16.17
N ILE A 258 13.44 10.03 15.84
CA ILE A 258 12.50 9.50 16.85
C ILE A 258 13.18 8.46 17.75
N LYS A 259 13.96 7.55 17.17
CA LYS A 259 14.73 6.57 17.94
C LYS A 259 15.78 7.22 18.84
N ALA A 260 16.44 8.28 18.36
CA ALA A 260 17.36 9.06 19.18
C ALA A 260 16.69 9.72 20.40
N LEU A 261 15.37 9.97 20.38
CA LEU A 261 14.65 10.39 21.59
C LEU A 261 14.41 9.23 22.57
N GLN A 262 14.13 8.04 22.04
CA GLN A 262 13.66 6.90 22.81
C GLN A 262 14.80 6.06 23.42
N VAL A 263 15.93 5.94 22.72
CA VAL A 263 17.06 5.10 23.13
C VAL A 263 17.98 5.86 24.08
N ALA A 264 18.16 5.36 25.30
CA ALA A 264 18.99 6.03 26.31
C ALA A 264 20.42 6.31 25.81
N ASP A 265 21.05 5.31 25.18
CA ASP A 265 22.42 5.30 24.66
C ASP A 265 22.64 6.25 23.47
N ALA A 266 21.59 6.92 22.99
CA ALA A 266 21.74 7.94 21.95
C ALA A 266 22.26 9.29 22.48
N GLY A 267 22.23 9.51 23.80
CA GLY A 267 22.70 10.76 24.39
C GLY A 267 24.22 10.87 24.34
N GLY A 268 24.73 12.01 23.88
CA GLY A 268 26.16 12.25 23.69
C GLY A 268 26.73 11.69 22.40
N GLU A 269 25.89 11.21 21.48
CA GLU A 269 26.32 10.48 20.28
C GLU A 269 25.95 11.18 18.97
N ARG A 270 26.79 10.95 17.94
CA ARG A 270 26.52 11.29 16.53
C ARG A 270 26.02 10.04 15.80
N PHE A 271 25.13 10.21 14.82
CA PHE A 271 24.58 9.13 13.99
C PHE A 271 24.54 9.53 12.52
N ALA A 272 24.91 8.62 11.63
CA ALA A 272 24.96 8.86 10.18
C ALA A 272 24.04 7.87 9.45
N PRO A 273 22.73 8.12 9.30
CA PRO A 273 21.85 7.20 8.60
C PRO A 273 22.11 7.22 7.09
N THR A 274 22.25 6.05 6.46
CA THR A 274 22.59 5.92 5.03
C THR A 274 22.26 4.51 4.53
N ILE A 275 21.79 4.43 3.28
CA ILE A 275 21.60 3.18 2.52
C ILE A 275 22.94 2.76 1.88
N GLY A 276 23.89 3.69 1.79
CA GLY A 276 25.20 3.49 1.16
C GLY A 276 25.32 4.27 -0.14
N GLN A 277 26.30 3.87 -0.96
CA GLN A 277 26.62 4.50 -2.23
C GLN A 277 25.53 4.30 -3.28
N TRP A 278 25.40 5.29 -4.17
CA TRP A 278 24.55 5.20 -5.35
C TRP A 278 25.17 5.95 -6.53
N THR A 279 24.59 5.75 -7.70
CA THR A 279 24.90 6.48 -8.93
C THR A 279 23.61 6.90 -9.61
N TRP A 280 23.69 7.87 -10.53
CA TRP A 280 22.53 8.22 -11.35
C TRP A 280 22.14 7.08 -12.31
N GLN A 281 23.09 6.19 -12.67
CA GLN A 281 22.76 4.95 -13.40
C GLN A 281 21.81 4.03 -12.60
N ASN A 282 21.97 3.93 -11.27
CA ASN A 282 21.02 3.18 -10.45
C ASN A 282 19.60 3.72 -10.58
N VAL A 283 19.45 5.05 -10.55
CA VAL A 283 18.14 5.71 -10.59
C VAL A 283 17.45 5.50 -11.92
N VAL A 284 18.15 5.68 -13.03
CA VAL A 284 17.51 5.48 -14.35
C VAL A 284 17.11 4.03 -14.55
N ASP A 285 17.93 3.07 -14.11
CA ASP A 285 17.59 1.65 -14.21
C ASP A 285 16.33 1.32 -13.39
N ILE A 286 16.24 1.83 -12.15
CA ILE A 286 15.05 1.69 -11.30
C ILE A 286 13.81 2.31 -11.96
N VAL A 287 13.93 3.51 -12.52
CA VAL A 287 12.81 4.21 -13.19
C VAL A 287 12.35 3.45 -14.43
N HIS A 288 13.26 2.94 -15.25
CA HIS A 288 12.92 2.14 -16.43
C HIS A 288 12.27 0.80 -16.07
N ASP A 289 12.75 0.14 -15.00
CA ASP A 289 12.23 -1.14 -14.53
C ASP A 289 10.86 -1.05 -13.84
N ALA A 290 10.51 0.10 -13.26
CA ALA A 290 9.24 0.29 -12.56
C ALA A 290 8.05 0.28 -13.54
N SER A 291 7.28 -0.80 -13.59
CA SER A 291 6.17 -0.99 -14.53
C SER A 291 5.02 0.03 -14.38
N TRP A 292 4.89 0.65 -13.20
CA TRP A 292 3.84 1.62 -12.89
C TRP A 292 4.17 3.06 -13.31
N ILE A 293 5.44 3.37 -13.64
CA ILE A 293 5.81 4.69 -14.16
C ILE A 293 5.35 4.81 -15.62
N PRO A 294 4.56 5.84 -15.99
CA PRO A 294 4.08 5.98 -17.36
C PRO A 294 5.21 6.11 -18.39
N GLY A 295 5.01 5.50 -19.57
CA GLY A 295 6.01 5.46 -20.65
C GLY A 295 6.52 6.84 -21.08
N GLU A 296 5.64 7.85 -21.11
CA GLU A 296 5.99 9.23 -21.47
C GLU A 296 7.07 9.88 -20.57
N TYR A 297 7.21 9.42 -19.32
CA TYR A 297 8.27 9.87 -18.42
C TYR A 297 9.54 9.07 -18.67
N LYS A 298 9.42 7.75 -18.87
CA LYS A 298 10.56 6.89 -19.18
C LYS A 298 11.24 7.31 -20.47
N ASP A 299 10.49 7.70 -21.48
CA ASP A 299 11.02 8.14 -22.78
C ASP A 299 11.88 9.40 -22.68
N LYS A 300 11.66 10.23 -21.64
CA LYS A 300 12.46 11.43 -21.35
C LYS A 300 13.71 11.14 -20.52
N VAL A 301 13.70 10.04 -19.77
CA VAL A 301 14.79 9.66 -18.85
C VAL A 301 15.91 8.99 -19.64
N PRO A 302 17.17 9.45 -19.54
CA PRO A 302 18.30 8.81 -20.23
C PRO A 302 18.44 7.34 -19.79
N LYS A 303 18.93 6.47 -20.69
CA LYS A 303 19.07 5.04 -20.40
C LYS A 303 20.47 4.70 -19.88
N GLY A 304 21.50 5.31 -20.46
CA GLY A 304 22.89 5.03 -20.10
C GLY A 304 23.27 3.56 -20.31
N LYS A 305 24.17 3.05 -19.45
CA LYS A 305 24.63 1.65 -19.48
C LYS A 305 24.17 0.92 -18.23
N ARG A 306 23.08 0.15 -18.37
CA ARG A 306 22.50 -0.66 -17.30
C ARG A 306 23.56 -1.47 -16.54
N GLY A 307 23.48 -1.47 -15.22
CA GLY A 307 24.41 -2.20 -14.36
C GLY A 307 25.76 -1.53 -14.12
N ASN A 308 26.03 -0.37 -14.73
CA ASN A 308 27.30 0.35 -14.56
C ASN A 308 27.31 1.20 -13.28
N TYR A 309 27.38 0.53 -12.13
CA TYR A 309 27.28 1.16 -10.80
C TYR A 309 28.61 1.34 -10.09
N ASP A 310 29.67 0.65 -10.56
CA ASP A 310 30.98 0.66 -9.92
C ASP A 310 31.71 1.99 -10.21
N VAL A 311 31.58 2.92 -9.27
CA VAL A 311 32.16 4.26 -9.34
C VAL A 311 32.97 4.51 -8.09
N LYS A 312 34.24 4.87 -8.25
CA LYS A 312 35.12 5.25 -7.13
C LYS A 312 34.63 6.54 -6.49
N GLN A 313 34.06 6.44 -5.29
CA GLN A 313 33.52 7.57 -4.53
C GLN A 313 33.61 7.34 -3.03
N ASN A 314 33.46 8.42 -2.25
CA ASN A 314 33.41 8.31 -0.79
C ASN A 314 32.20 7.48 -0.35
N ASP A 315 32.36 6.77 0.75
CA ASP A 315 31.29 6.03 1.42
C ASP A 315 31.00 6.62 2.81
N LEU A 316 29.86 6.25 3.39
CA LEU A 316 29.44 6.59 4.74
C LEU A 316 28.87 5.33 5.40
N SER A 317 29.38 4.98 6.56
CA SER A 317 28.88 3.82 7.30
C SER A 317 27.64 4.16 8.13
N GLY A 318 26.54 3.45 7.88
CA GLY A 318 25.30 3.52 8.67
C GLY A 318 25.27 2.61 9.90
N ALA A 319 26.33 1.80 10.10
CA ALA A 319 26.30 0.65 11.02
C ALA A 319 25.98 1.02 12.46
N LYS A 320 26.45 2.17 12.96
CA LYS A 320 26.12 2.61 14.33
C LYS A 320 24.66 3.00 14.47
N THR A 321 24.09 3.67 13.47
CA THR A 321 22.67 4.06 13.48
C THR A 321 21.78 2.82 13.51
N GLU A 322 22.07 1.81 12.70
CA GLU A 322 21.38 0.52 12.74
C GLU A 322 21.54 -0.17 14.11
N LYS A 323 22.78 -0.33 14.58
CA LYS A 323 23.08 -1.07 15.82
C LYS A 323 22.52 -0.43 17.08
N VAL A 324 22.62 0.89 17.21
CA VAL A 324 22.25 1.61 18.45
C VAL A 324 20.80 2.07 18.41
N LEU A 325 20.34 2.63 17.28
CA LEU A 325 18.99 3.17 17.16
C LEU A 325 17.96 2.14 16.67
N GLY A 326 18.40 1.00 16.10
CA GLY A 326 17.51 0.00 15.53
C GLY A 326 16.75 0.52 14.31
N VAL A 327 17.39 1.39 13.53
CA VAL A 327 16.80 1.91 12.28
C VAL A 327 17.00 0.88 11.18
N GLU A 328 15.91 0.43 10.59
CA GLU A 328 15.90 -0.39 9.38
C GLU A 328 15.84 0.52 8.16
N TYR A 329 16.74 0.29 7.20
CA TYR A 329 16.84 1.13 6.01
C TYR A 329 15.93 0.65 4.88
N HIS A 330 15.26 1.60 4.24
CA HIS A 330 14.57 1.33 2.98
C HIS A 330 15.61 1.02 1.89
N SER A 331 15.24 0.16 0.94
CA SER A 331 16.09 -0.11 -0.21
C SER A 331 16.16 1.11 -1.15
N LEU A 332 17.29 1.26 -1.87
CA LEU A 332 17.44 2.30 -2.89
C LEU A 332 16.28 2.29 -3.90
N LYS A 333 15.84 1.10 -4.32
CA LYS A 333 14.68 0.93 -5.20
C LYS A 333 13.42 1.58 -4.59
N SER A 334 13.08 1.24 -3.35
CA SER A 334 11.92 1.81 -2.65
C SER A 334 12.03 3.32 -2.50
N THR A 335 13.20 3.85 -2.14
CA THR A 335 13.42 5.29 -1.99
C THR A 335 13.19 6.04 -3.31
N ILE A 336 13.73 5.53 -4.42
CA ILE A 336 13.54 6.15 -5.74
C ILE A 336 12.09 6.05 -6.20
N GLU A 337 11.49 4.86 -6.13
CA GLU A 337 10.10 4.64 -6.56
C GLU A 337 9.12 5.51 -5.77
N THR A 338 9.27 5.62 -4.45
CA THR A 338 8.42 6.49 -3.63
C THR A 338 8.66 7.98 -3.85
N THR A 339 9.90 8.39 -4.14
CA THR A 339 10.20 9.77 -4.57
C THR A 339 9.49 10.11 -5.87
N VAL A 340 9.64 9.26 -6.89
CA VAL A 340 9.02 9.44 -8.20
C VAL A 340 7.50 9.42 -8.08
N GLY A 341 6.95 8.46 -7.34
CA GLY A 341 5.50 8.32 -7.17
C GLY A 341 4.89 9.56 -6.53
N SER A 342 5.55 10.11 -5.51
CA SER A 342 5.13 11.36 -4.90
C SER A 342 5.20 12.54 -5.87
N LEU A 343 6.27 12.66 -6.67
CA LEU A 343 6.39 13.72 -7.68
C LEU A 343 5.29 13.63 -8.76
N LEU A 344 4.99 12.42 -9.24
CA LEU A 344 3.92 12.20 -10.21
C LEU A 344 2.54 12.48 -9.61
N GLU A 345 2.32 12.17 -8.32
CA GLU A 345 1.10 12.54 -7.61
C GLU A 345 0.93 14.07 -7.53
N TYR A 346 2.00 14.80 -7.20
CA TYR A 346 1.97 16.27 -7.21
C TYR A 346 1.69 16.81 -8.61
N GLN A 347 2.34 16.25 -9.65
CA GLN A 347 2.09 16.62 -11.03
C GLN A 347 0.64 16.37 -11.45
N ALA A 348 0.06 15.22 -11.08
CA ALA A 348 -1.33 14.87 -11.39
C ALA A 348 -2.35 15.80 -10.70
N ARG A 349 -1.98 16.40 -9.56
CA ARG A 349 -2.76 17.41 -8.84
C ARG A 349 -2.42 18.84 -9.22
N ASP A 350 -1.63 19.03 -10.29
CA ASP A 350 -1.18 20.34 -10.76
C ASP A 350 -0.49 21.16 -9.65
N TRP A 351 0.25 20.47 -8.78
CA TRP A 351 0.96 21.01 -7.62
C TRP A 351 0.07 21.69 -6.57
N GLN A 352 -1.22 21.33 -6.52
CA GLN A 352 -2.18 21.90 -5.57
C GLN A 352 -2.55 20.93 -4.44
N GLY A 353 -2.72 21.50 -3.24
CA GLY A 353 -3.21 20.78 -2.05
C GLY A 353 -2.16 19.92 -1.34
N ALA A 354 -2.53 19.42 -0.17
CA ALA A 354 -1.70 18.47 0.58
C ALA A 354 -1.74 17.08 -0.07
N PRO A 355 -0.60 16.36 -0.15
CA PRO A 355 -0.61 14.96 -0.53
C PRO A 355 -1.40 14.14 0.48
N ALA A 356 -1.89 12.98 0.07
CA ALA A 356 -2.35 12.01 1.05
C ALA A 356 -1.16 11.61 1.93
N LEU A 357 -1.27 11.76 3.25
CA LEU A 357 -0.33 11.09 4.14
C LEU A 357 -0.36 9.59 3.80
N PRO A 358 0.80 8.90 3.76
CA PRO A 358 0.83 7.45 3.67
C PRO A 358 -0.17 6.88 4.67
N ALA A 359 -0.89 5.83 4.28
CA ALA A 359 -1.68 5.07 5.25
C ALA A 359 -0.78 4.81 6.45
N VAL A 360 -1.26 5.11 7.65
CA VAL A 360 -0.53 4.84 8.88
C VAL A 360 -0.06 3.39 8.75
N ASP A 361 1.24 3.08 8.84
CA ASP A 361 1.63 1.70 9.16
C ASP A 361 1.09 1.49 10.56
N ILE A 362 -0.17 1.11 10.62
CA ILE A 362 -0.73 0.49 11.79
C ILE A 362 0.08 -0.78 11.88
N ASP A 363 0.86 -0.84 12.95
CA ASP A 363 1.55 -2.04 13.40
C ASP A 363 0.46 -3.10 13.60
N LEU A 364 0.19 -3.85 12.54
CA LEU A 364 -0.75 -4.94 12.53
C LEU A 364 0.06 -6.18 12.84
N PRO A 365 -0.37 -7.00 13.81
CA PRO A 365 0.19 -8.33 13.99
C PRO A 365 0.20 -9.05 12.64
N PRO A 366 1.35 -9.63 12.23
CA PRO A 366 1.43 -10.33 10.96
C PRO A 366 0.44 -11.49 10.97
N TRP A 367 -0.30 -11.65 9.87
CA TRP A 367 -1.14 -12.83 9.72
C TRP A 367 -0.26 -14.04 9.44
N ILE A 368 -0.35 -15.05 10.31
CA ILE A 368 0.38 -16.31 10.17
C ILE A 368 -0.55 -17.32 9.49
N PRO A 369 -0.23 -17.76 8.25
CA PRO A 369 -1.03 -18.77 7.57
C PRO A 369 -1.11 -20.06 8.39
N PRO A 370 -2.29 -20.66 8.56
CA PRO A 370 -2.42 -22.03 9.03
C PRO A 370 -1.56 -23.00 8.22
N LYS A 371 -1.06 -24.04 8.89
CA LYS A 371 -0.29 -25.10 8.22
C LYS A 371 -1.17 -25.80 7.19
N GLN A 372 -0.58 -26.13 6.04
CA GLN A 372 -1.24 -26.98 5.06
C GLN A 372 -1.59 -28.33 5.69
N THR A 373 -2.74 -28.88 5.29
CA THR A 373 -3.16 -30.20 5.78
C THR A 373 -2.15 -31.28 5.40
N SER A 374 -1.96 -32.20 6.33
CA SER A 374 -1.22 -33.45 6.20
C SER A 374 -2.12 -34.65 5.92
N GLU A 375 -3.45 -34.47 5.90
CA GLU A 375 -4.42 -35.52 5.60
C GLU A 375 -4.21 -36.06 4.17
N SER A 376 -4.00 -37.38 4.04
CA SER A 376 -3.81 -38.07 2.76
C SER A 376 -5.13 -38.60 2.20
N GLY A 377 -5.18 -38.92 0.90
CA GLY A 377 -6.37 -39.49 0.26
C GLY A 377 -7.44 -38.47 -0.16
N LEU A 378 -7.15 -37.17 -0.01
CA LEU A 378 -8.02 -36.09 -0.49
C LEU A 378 -8.05 -36.06 -2.03
N GLU A 379 -9.25 -35.97 -2.60
CA GLU A 379 -9.46 -35.82 -4.04
C GLU A 379 -9.42 -34.36 -4.46
N TRP A 380 -8.45 -34.01 -5.29
CA TRP A 380 -8.22 -32.64 -5.75
C TRP A 380 -8.86 -32.38 -7.11
N ALA A 381 -9.42 -31.19 -7.28
CA ALA A 381 -9.87 -30.72 -8.59
C ALA A 381 -8.66 -30.54 -9.53
N PRO A 382 -8.66 -31.12 -10.74
CA PRO A 382 -7.54 -31.03 -11.69
C PRO A 382 -7.57 -29.68 -12.43
N LEU A 383 -7.35 -28.59 -11.70
CA LEU A 383 -7.43 -27.23 -12.25
C LEU A 383 -6.18 -26.88 -13.07
N HIS A 384 -6.38 -26.35 -14.28
CA HIS A 384 -5.32 -25.76 -15.10
C HIS A 384 -4.66 -24.57 -14.37
N THR A 385 -3.41 -24.26 -14.67
CA THR A 385 -2.68 -23.12 -14.06
C THR A 385 -2.24 -22.15 -15.14
N LEU A 386 -2.76 -20.92 -15.09
CA LEU A 386 -2.36 -19.82 -15.95
C LEU A 386 -1.20 -19.05 -15.32
N ASP A 387 -0.10 -18.90 -16.05
CA ASP A 387 0.93 -17.92 -15.76
C ASP A 387 0.50 -16.56 -16.32
N LEU A 388 0.17 -15.61 -15.44
CA LEU A 388 -0.30 -14.28 -15.82
C LEU A 388 0.82 -13.37 -16.37
N SER A 389 2.09 -13.73 -16.19
CA SER A 389 3.20 -12.98 -16.78
C SER A 389 3.24 -13.11 -18.31
N ARG A 390 2.65 -14.20 -18.85
CA ARG A 390 2.53 -14.47 -20.29
C ARG A 390 1.50 -13.61 -21.01
N VAL A 391 0.58 -12.98 -20.27
CA VAL A 391 -0.40 -12.03 -20.80
C VAL A 391 0.13 -10.62 -20.52
N THR A 392 0.55 -9.91 -21.56
CA THR A 392 1.23 -8.62 -21.43
C THR A 392 0.29 -7.47 -21.79
N ILE A 393 0.46 -6.34 -21.11
CA ILE A 393 -0.29 -5.11 -21.39
C ILE A 393 0.72 -4.08 -21.92
N GLU A 394 0.50 -3.60 -23.14
CA GLU A 394 1.33 -2.62 -23.83
C GLU A 394 0.46 -1.42 -24.25
N GLY A 395 0.55 -0.34 -23.46
CA GLY A 395 -0.37 0.80 -23.59
C GLY A 395 -1.83 0.37 -23.38
N ASP A 396 -2.67 0.61 -24.37
CA ASP A 396 -4.09 0.29 -24.33
C ASP A 396 -4.42 -1.14 -24.81
N HIS A 397 -3.43 -1.91 -25.28
CA HIS A 397 -3.66 -3.25 -25.83
C HIS A 397 -3.09 -4.35 -24.93
N THR A 398 -3.81 -5.47 -24.85
CA THR A 398 -3.41 -6.66 -24.09
C THR A 398 -3.11 -7.82 -25.04
N HIS A 399 -1.87 -8.29 -25.04
CA HIS A 399 -1.44 -9.42 -25.85
C HIS A 399 -1.69 -10.75 -25.12
N VAL A 400 -2.34 -11.70 -25.81
CA VAL A 400 -2.63 -13.04 -25.29
C VAL A 400 -2.05 -14.10 -26.23
N PRO A 401 -1.15 -14.98 -25.76
CA PRO A 401 -0.65 -16.09 -26.55
C PRO A 401 -1.74 -17.08 -26.95
N GLU A 402 -1.69 -17.62 -28.17
CA GLU A 402 -2.71 -18.54 -28.71
C GLU A 402 -2.83 -19.85 -27.91
N ASP A 403 -1.74 -20.36 -27.35
CA ASP A 403 -1.77 -21.55 -26.48
C ASP A 403 -2.48 -21.26 -25.14
N VAL A 404 -2.34 -20.03 -24.60
CA VAL A 404 -3.12 -19.57 -23.44
C VAL A 404 -4.60 -19.53 -23.77
N VAL A 405 -4.98 -18.98 -24.93
CA VAL A 405 -6.39 -18.97 -25.37
C VAL A 405 -6.96 -20.39 -25.44
N ARG A 406 -6.22 -21.32 -26.05
CA ARG A 406 -6.64 -22.73 -26.17
C ARG A 406 -6.81 -23.41 -24.81
N ASP A 407 -5.79 -23.34 -23.96
CA ASP A 407 -5.74 -24.13 -22.73
C ASP A 407 -6.70 -23.57 -21.66
N VAL A 408 -6.74 -22.25 -21.52
CA VAL A 408 -7.71 -21.57 -20.63
C VAL A 408 -9.13 -21.74 -21.18
N GLY A 409 -9.32 -21.64 -22.51
CA GLY A 409 -10.61 -21.89 -23.16
C GLY A 409 -11.15 -23.30 -22.89
N GLN A 410 -10.30 -24.32 -22.96
CA GLN A 410 -10.68 -25.69 -22.60
C GLN A 410 -11.06 -25.80 -21.12
N ALA A 411 -10.28 -25.20 -20.22
CA ALA A 411 -10.56 -25.24 -18.78
C ALA A 411 -11.90 -24.58 -18.43
N PHE A 412 -12.20 -23.43 -19.05
CA PHE A 412 -13.44 -22.69 -18.76
C PHE A 412 -14.69 -23.19 -19.48
N ASN A 413 -14.56 -23.92 -20.59
CA ASN A 413 -15.69 -24.61 -21.24
C ASN A 413 -16.04 -25.95 -20.54
N THR A 414 -15.10 -26.53 -19.80
CA THR A 414 -15.31 -27.81 -19.11
C THR A 414 -15.57 -27.65 -17.61
N ILE A 415 -14.64 -27.05 -16.88
CA ILE A 415 -14.67 -26.96 -15.42
C ILE A 415 -15.05 -25.56 -14.95
N GLY A 416 -14.69 -24.49 -15.66
CA GLY A 416 -14.97 -23.10 -15.24
C GLY A 416 -14.13 -22.58 -14.07
N PHE A 417 -13.08 -23.33 -13.67
CA PHE A 417 -12.11 -22.97 -12.63
C PHE A 417 -10.67 -23.19 -13.10
N ILE A 418 -9.76 -22.29 -12.72
CA ILE A 418 -8.31 -22.43 -12.89
C ILE A 418 -7.55 -21.91 -11.66
N TYR A 419 -6.25 -22.21 -11.59
CA TYR A 419 -5.30 -21.41 -10.84
C TYR A 419 -4.70 -20.32 -11.73
N ALA A 420 -4.24 -19.24 -11.11
CA ALA A 420 -3.34 -18.28 -11.76
C ALA A 420 -2.16 -17.90 -10.85
N VAL A 421 -0.98 -17.69 -11.43
CA VAL A 421 0.28 -17.37 -10.75
C VAL A 421 1.00 -16.21 -11.46
N ASP A 422 2.11 -15.73 -10.88
CA ASP A 422 2.97 -14.70 -11.48
C ASP A 422 2.23 -13.40 -11.83
N HIS A 423 1.27 -13.02 -10.98
CA HIS A 423 0.46 -11.82 -11.12
C HIS A 423 1.23 -10.51 -10.83
N GLY A 424 2.37 -10.58 -10.13
CA GLY A 424 3.23 -9.44 -9.84
C GLY A 424 3.20 -8.91 -8.39
N LEU A 425 2.43 -9.52 -7.49
CA LEU A 425 2.52 -9.26 -6.04
C LEU A 425 3.36 -10.34 -5.35
N THR A 426 4.15 -9.91 -4.38
CA THR A 426 4.90 -10.81 -3.49
C THR A 426 3.97 -11.46 -2.46
N TYR A 427 4.41 -12.59 -1.91
CA TYR A 427 3.63 -13.25 -0.86
C TYR A 427 3.53 -12.40 0.42
N GLY A 428 4.55 -11.60 0.74
CA GLY A 428 4.51 -10.68 1.90
C GLY A 428 3.42 -9.62 1.78
N GLU A 429 3.26 -9.02 0.59
CA GLU A 429 2.17 -8.07 0.30
C GLU A 429 0.79 -8.73 0.42
N LEU A 430 0.66 -9.99 -0.03
CA LEU A 430 -0.58 -10.75 0.18
C LEU A 430 -0.84 -11.01 1.67
N LEU A 431 0.16 -11.44 2.44
CA LEU A 431 0.01 -11.69 3.88
C LEU A 431 -0.39 -10.42 4.64
N ARG A 432 0.09 -9.25 4.19
CA ARG A 432 -0.34 -7.95 4.72
C ARG A 432 -1.84 -7.71 4.49
N GLN A 433 -2.39 -8.07 3.32
CA GLN A 433 -3.83 -8.00 3.07
C GLN A 433 -4.63 -8.95 3.98
N PHE A 434 -4.11 -10.15 4.26
CA PHE A 434 -4.72 -11.04 5.25
C PHE A 434 -4.64 -10.49 6.69
N ALA A 435 -3.56 -9.78 7.06
CA ALA A 435 -3.45 -9.11 8.35
C ALA A 435 -4.51 -8.00 8.50
N ILE A 436 -4.73 -7.21 7.45
CA ILE A 436 -5.82 -6.24 7.38
C ILE A 436 -7.16 -6.94 7.54
N GLY A 437 -7.45 -7.96 6.73
CA GLY A 437 -8.70 -8.72 6.82
C GLY A 437 -8.95 -9.30 8.22
N GLN A 438 -7.90 -9.81 8.88
CA GLN A 438 -7.97 -10.31 10.25
C GLN A 438 -8.32 -9.18 11.24
N TYR A 439 -7.66 -8.03 11.15
CA TYR A 439 -7.96 -6.87 11.99
C TYR A 439 -9.39 -6.37 11.79
N LEU A 440 -9.84 -6.21 10.54
CA LEU A 440 -11.17 -5.69 10.22
C LEU A 440 -12.30 -6.55 10.80
N LEU A 441 -12.07 -7.87 10.91
CA LEU A 441 -13.06 -8.83 11.38
C LEU A 441 -12.94 -9.11 12.89
N ASN A 442 -11.75 -8.99 13.48
CA ASN A 442 -11.54 -9.29 14.90
C ASN A 442 -11.52 -8.06 15.82
N ASN A 443 -11.13 -6.89 15.31
CA ASN A 443 -10.83 -5.71 16.13
C ASN A 443 -11.83 -4.56 15.98
N VAL A 444 -12.67 -4.60 14.95
CA VAL A 444 -13.79 -3.63 14.83
C VAL A 444 -14.93 -4.06 15.75
N SER A 445 -15.48 -3.09 16.48
CA SER A 445 -16.53 -3.36 17.48
C SER A 445 -17.82 -3.88 16.83
N ASP A 446 -18.60 -4.68 17.56
CA ASP A 446 -19.90 -5.15 17.08
C ASP A 446 -20.90 -4.01 16.86
N GLU A 447 -20.80 -2.93 17.65
CA GLU A 447 -21.58 -1.70 17.45
C GLU A 447 -21.26 -1.05 16.10
N ASP A 448 -19.97 -0.88 15.78
CA ASP A 448 -19.56 -0.35 14.47
C ASP A 448 -19.97 -1.29 13.34
N LYS A 449 -19.80 -2.60 13.50
CA LYS A 449 -20.21 -3.59 12.49
C LYS A 449 -21.71 -3.52 12.18
N GLU A 450 -22.56 -3.36 13.20
CA GLU A 450 -24.01 -3.23 13.00
C GLU A 450 -24.38 -1.85 12.42
N LYS A 451 -23.71 -0.78 12.85
CA LYS A 451 -23.91 0.59 12.33
C LYS A 451 -23.54 0.72 10.86
N PHE A 452 -22.43 0.09 10.46
CA PHE A 452 -21.87 0.10 9.11
C PHE A 452 -22.17 -1.21 8.36
N ARG A 453 -23.32 -1.82 8.67
CA ARG A 453 -23.74 -3.08 8.05
C ARG A 453 -24.09 -2.92 6.58
N ALA A 454 -23.89 -4.00 5.84
CA ALA A 454 -24.36 -4.15 4.49
C ALA A 454 -25.89 -4.22 4.44
N ARG A 455 -26.48 -3.47 3.50
CA ARG A 455 -27.92 -3.40 3.26
C ARG A 455 -28.36 -4.46 2.25
N ILE A 456 -28.18 -5.71 2.64
CA ILE A 456 -28.33 -6.89 1.77
C ILE A 456 -29.77 -7.05 1.27
N ARG A 457 -30.77 -6.88 2.15
CA ARG A 457 -32.19 -7.11 1.77
C ARG A 457 -32.85 -5.84 1.26
N GLU A 458 -32.50 -4.72 1.86
CA GLU A 458 -33.06 -3.41 1.56
C GLU A 458 -32.63 -2.97 0.16
N ASP A 459 -31.31 -2.93 -0.06
CA ASP A 459 -30.74 -2.30 -1.25
C ASP A 459 -30.25 -3.36 -2.25
N GLY A 460 -29.97 -4.59 -1.77
CA GLY A 460 -29.36 -5.63 -2.59
C GLY A 460 -27.87 -5.44 -2.74
N SER A 461 -27.20 -4.95 -1.70
CA SER A 461 -25.76 -4.69 -1.72
C SER A 461 -25.04 -5.39 -0.57
N PHE A 462 -23.86 -5.94 -0.85
CA PHE A 462 -22.95 -6.48 0.16
C PHE A 462 -21.99 -5.43 0.76
N VAL A 463 -21.93 -4.20 0.23
CA VAL A 463 -20.98 -3.17 0.68
C VAL A 463 -21.18 -2.86 2.16
N GLY A 464 -20.09 -2.86 2.93
CA GLY A 464 -20.11 -2.77 4.40
C GLY A 464 -19.97 -4.13 5.08
N TYR A 465 -20.43 -4.23 6.33
CA TYR A 465 -20.28 -5.42 7.17
C TYR A 465 -21.46 -6.38 7.06
N LYS A 466 -21.17 -7.68 6.87
CA LYS A 466 -22.15 -8.76 7.10
C LYS A 466 -21.72 -9.53 8.34
N GLN A 467 -22.45 -9.37 9.44
CA GLN A 467 -22.27 -10.21 10.62
C GLN A 467 -22.71 -11.66 10.36
N GLN A 468 -22.35 -12.56 11.28
CA GLN A 468 -22.81 -13.95 11.26
C GLN A 468 -24.34 -14.03 11.40
N GLY A 469 -24.92 -15.12 10.93
CA GLY A 469 -26.34 -15.46 11.08
C GLY A 469 -27.31 -14.60 10.27
N LYS A 470 -26.85 -14.05 9.14
CA LYS A 470 -27.71 -13.27 8.21
C LYS A 470 -28.23 -14.13 7.05
N TRP A 471 -27.58 -15.27 6.80
CA TRP A 471 -28.02 -16.32 5.88
C TRP A 471 -28.41 -17.55 6.67
N GLN A 472 -29.29 -18.34 6.08
CA GLN A 472 -29.70 -19.64 6.60
C GLN A 472 -29.41 -20.76 5.62
N LEU A 473 -29.11 -21.92 6.17
CA LEU A 473 -28.95 -23.18 5.46
C LEU A 473 -29.75 -24.27 6.19
N ASP A 474 -30.82 -24.78 5.58
CA ASP A 474 -31.70 -25.81 6.18
C ASP A 474 -32.14 -25.45 7.63
N GLY A 475 -32.45 -24.17 7.83
CA GLY A 475 -32.84 -23.60 9.12
C GLY A 475 -31.71 -23.45 10.15
N VAL A 476 -30.45 -23.57 9.73
CA VAL A 476 -29.25 -23.25 10.54
C VAL A 476 -28.67 -21.93 10.07
N LEU A 477 -28.41 -21.02 11.01
CA LEU A 477 -27.81 -19.71 10.71
C LEU A 477 -26.33 -19.84 10.37
N ASP A 478 -25.88 -19.07 9.37
CA ASP A 478 -24.49 -19.07 8.94
C ASP A 478 -23.53 -18.54 10.02
N ARG A 479 -22.28 -18.99 9.96
CA ARG A 479 -21.19 -18.56 10.87
C ARG A 479 -20.11 -17.79 10.10
N VAL A 480 -20.52 -17.03 9.08
CA VAL A 480 -19.64 -16.31 8.17
C VAL A 480 -19.78 -14.82 8.39
N GLU A 481 -18.68 -14.19 8.76
CA GLU A 481 -18.57 -12.75 8.86
C GLU A 481 -17.85 -12.18 7.63
N GLN A 482 -18.25 -10.99 7.17
CA GLN A 482 -17.65 -10.34 6.00
C GLN A 482 -17.47 -8.84 6.22
N CYS A 483 -16.40 -8.31 5.66
CA CYS A 483 -16.19 -6.88 5.43
C CYS A 483 -15.98 -6.68 3.93
N ASN A 484 -16.84 -5.88 3.30
CA ASN A 484 -16.89 -5.74 1.85
C ASN A 484 -16.69 -4.28 1.42
N PHE A 485 -15.79 -4.08 0.47
CA PHE A 485 -15.47 -2.78 -0.13
C PHE A 485 -15.92 -2.78 -1.58
N GLY A 486 -16.96 -2.00 -1.87
CA GLY A 486 -17.42 -1.78 -3.24
C GLY A 486 -16.55 -0.76 -3.96
N SER A 487 -16.36 -0.90 -5.27
CA SER A 487 -15.54 0.01 -6.08
C SER A 487 -15.88 1.50 -5.88
N LYS A 488 -17.17 1.85 -5.84
CA LYS A 488 -17.62 3.23 -5.61
C LYS A 488 -17.44 3.69 -4.14
N SER A 489 -17.26 2.77 -3.20
CA SER A 489 -17.19 3.08 -1.76
C SER A 489 -15.86 3.70 -1.32
N PHE A 490 -14.83 3.64 -2.18
CA PHE A 490 -13.50 4.19 -1.87
C PHE A 490 -13.41 5.72 -1.95
N GLN A 491 -14.39 6.39 -2.57
CA GLN A 491 -14.42 7.84 -2.62
C GLN A 491 -14.49 8.40 -1.19
N PRO A 492 -13.65 9.38 -0.78
CA PRO A 492 -13.56 9.81 0.63
C PRO A 492 -14.89 10.23 1.28
N SER A 493 -15.78 10.87 0.51
CA SER A 493 -17.11 11.30 0.95
C SER A 493 -18.09 10.14 1.19
N ILE A 494 -17.84 8.98 0.56
CA ILE A 494 -18.63 7.75 0.68
C ILE A 494 -17.98 6.83 1.71
N ALA A 495 -16.66 6.66 1.69
CA ALA A 495 -15.89 5.81 2.59
C ALA A 495 -16.14 6.15 4.06
N SER A 496 -16.15 7.44 4.41
CA SER A 496 -16.41 7.93 5.78
C SER A 496 -17.82 7.63 6.30
N LYS A 497 -18.78 7.42 5.39
CA LYS A 497 -20.17 7.03 5.72
C LYS A 497 -20.38 5.52 5.69
N THR A 498 -19.50 4.80 4.99
CA THR A 498 -19.61 3.36 4.73
C THR A 498 -18.80 2.53 5.71
N PHE A 499 -17.68 3.07 6.23
CA PHE A 499 -16.77 2.36 7.12
C PHE A 499 -16.46 3.18 8.38
N PRO A 500 -16.28 2.53 9.55
CA PRO A 500 -16.01 3.22 10.80
C PRO A 500 -14.63 3.90 10.80
N PRO A 501 -14.39 4.89 11.70
CA PRO A 501 -13.10 5.57 11.83
C PRO A 501 -11.91 4.62 12.01
N SER A 502 -12.09 3.49 12.69
CA SER A 502 -11.07 2.45 12.92
C SER A 502 -10.60 1.75 11.63
N VAL A 503 -11.37 1.83 10.55
CA VAL A 503 -11.08 1.23 9.24
C VAL A 503 -10.48 2.25 8.27
N GLN A 504 -10.78 3.53 8.45
CA GLN A 504 -10.34 4.61 7.55
C GLN A 504 -8.84 4.62 7.24
N PRO A 505 -7.93 4.32 8.19
CA PRO A 505 -6.50 4.29 7.90
C PRO A 505 -6.08 3.23 6.86
N PHE A 506 -6.83 2.13 6.72
CA PHE A 506 -6.50 1.04 5.79
C PHE A 506 -7.07 1.26 4.39
N ILE A 507 -8.03 2.18 4.22
CA ILE A 507 -8.74 2.42 2.95
C ILE A 507 -7.79 2.65 1.76
N PRO A 508 -6.71 3.45 1.86
CA PRO A 508 -5.78 3.62 0.74
C PRO A 508 -5.07 2.32 0.32
N GLU A 509 -4.67 1.49 1.30
CA GLU A 509 -3.98 0.22 1.05
C GLU A 509 -4.94 -0.82 0.44
N ILE A 510 -6.17 -0.89 0.96
CA ILE A 510 -7.25 -1.74 0.44
C ILE A 510 -7.62 -1.31 -0.99
N LEU A 511 -7.70 0.00 -1.26
CA LEU A 511 -7.95 0.55 -2.60
C LEU A 511 -6.84 0.17 -3.59
N ALA A 512 -5.57 0.32 -3.19
CA ALA A 512 -4.45 -0.07 -4.04
C ALA A 512 -4.51 -1.57 -4.40
N PHE A 513 -4.86 -2.42 -3.44
CA PHE A 513 -5.06 -3.85 -3.68
C PHE A 513 -6.27 -4.13 -4.59
N ALA A 514 -7.40 -3.45 -4.38
CA ALA A 514 -8.57 -3.57 -5.26
C ALA A 514 -8.25 -3.15 -6.71
N ARG A 515 -7.54 -2.02 -6.90
CA ARG A 515 -7.07 -1.55 -8.21
C ARG A 515 -6.12 -2.52 -8.88
N PHE A 516 -5.22 -3.16 -8.12
CA PHE A 516 -4.36 -4.20 -8.67
C PHE A 516 -5.15 -5.40 -9.19
N ASN A 517 -6.13 -5.89 -8.41
CA ASN A 517 -7.01 -6.97 -8.86
C ASN A 517 -7.78 -6.58 -10.13
N HIS A 518 -8.28 -5.34 -10.23
CA HIS A 518 -9.01 -4.86 -11.40
C HIS A 518 -8.11 -4.62 -12.64
N ALA A 519 -7.16 -3.70 -12.51
CA ALA A 519 -6.42 -3.15 -13.64
C ALA A 519 -5.31 -4.08 -14.16
N VAL A 520 -4.88 -5.04 -13.33
CA VAL A 520 -3.83 -6.01 -13.70
C VAL A 520 -4.42 -7.39 -13.92
N ILE A 521 -5.01 -7.99 -12.88
CA ILE A 521 -5.46 -9.39 -12.97
C ILE A 521 -6.71 -9.50 -13.87
N TYR A 522 -7.75 -8.74 -13.56
CA TYR A 522 -9.03 -8.83 -14.25
C TYR A 522 -8.92 -8.36 -15.71
N ARG A 523 -8.19 -7.27 -16.00
CA ARG A 523 -7.89 -6.84 -17.39
C ARG A 523 -7.26 -7.97 -18.22
N LYS A 524 -6.23 -8.63 -17.70
CA LYS A 524 -5.59 -9.77 -18.38
C LYS A 524 -6.57 -10.92 -18.61
N LEU A 525 -7.35 -11.29 -17.59
CA LEU A 525 -8.33 -12.36 -17.70
C LEU A 525 -9.41 -12.04 -18.74
N LEU A 526 -9.94 -10.81 -18.76
CA LEU A 526 -10.91 -10.37 -19.76
C LEU A 526 -10.33 -10.41 -21.18
N ALA A 527 -9.04 -10.06 -21.35
CA ALA A 527 -8.38 -10.22 -22.64
C ALA A 527 -8.32 -11.69 -23.08
N VAL A 528 -7.98 -12.61 -22.18
CA VAL A 528 -8.02 -14.05 -22.49
C VAL A 528 -9.44 -14.49 -22.87
N PHE A 529 -10.46 -14.08 -22.11
CA PHE A 529 -11.85 -14.44 -22.41
C PHE A 529 -12.37 -13.83 -23.72
N SER A 530 -12.01 -12.59 -24.03
CA SER A 530 -12.33 -11.98 -25.32
C SER A 530 -11.77 -12.82 -26.48
N ARG A 531 -10.51 -13.24 -26.38
CA ARG A 531 -9.86 -14.08 -27.41
C ARG A 531 -10.46 -15.49 -27.48
N ILE A 532 -10.85 -16.09 -26.35
CA ILE A 532 -11.57 -17.38 -26.30
C ILE A 532 -12.90 -17.30 -27.07
N LEU A 533 -13.57 -16.15 -27.00
CA LEU A 533 -14.82 -15.89 -27.72
C LEU A 533 -14.58 -15.40 -29.15
N ASP A 534 -13.35 -15.42 -29.66
CA ASP A 534 -12.99 -14.90 -30.97
C ASP A 534 -13.43 -13.44 -31.19
N LEU A 535 -13.18 -12.62 -30.17
CA LEU A 535 -13.37 -11.17 -30.18
C LEU A 535 -12.01 -10.46 -30.12
N ASP A 536 -12.04 -9.14 -30.34
CA ASP A 536 -10.91 -8.25 -30.04
C ASP A 536 -10.51 -8.37 -28.57
N SER A 537 -9.21 -8.39 -28.24
CA SER A 537 -8.75 -8.62 -26.87
C SER A 537 -9.34 -7.65 -25.86
N GLU A 538 -9.58 -6.39 -26.25
CA GLU A 538 -10.10 -5.38 -25.33
C GLU A 538 -11.63 -5.39 -25.22
N PHE A 539 -12.33 -6.25 -25.98
CA PHE A 539 -13.79 -6.22 -26.08
C PHE A 539 -14.48 -6.29 -24.71
N LEU A 540 -14.15 -7.30 -23.89
CA LEU A 540 -14.76 -7.45 -22.57
C LEU A 540 -14.22 -6.43 -21.57
N TRP A 541 -12.96 -6.01 -21.70
CA TRP A 541 -12.35 -4.97 -20.84
C TRP A 541 -13.11 -3.64 -20.96
N ASN A 542 -13.54 -3.28 -22.16
CA ASN A 542 -14.35 -2.08 -22.39
C ASN A 542 -15.70 -2.10 -21.67
N LEU A 543 -16.19 -3.28 -21.27
CA LEU A 543 -17.40 -3.43 -20.47
C LEU A 543 -17.17 -3.23 -18.97
N SER A 544 -15.93 -3.06 -18.50
CA SER A 544 -15.60 -2.96 -17.07
C SER A 544 -14.75 -1.74 -16.67
N GLN A 545 -14.48 -0.82 -17.60
CA GLN A 545 -13.66 0.36 -17.32
C GLN A 545 -14.32 1.32 -16.32
N ASN A 546 -13.50 2.08 -15.61
CA ASN A 546 -13.90 3.10 -14.62
C ASN A 546 -14.72 2.53 -13.45
N PRO A 547 -14.19 1.52 -12.74
CA PRO A 547 -14.97 0.79 -11.73
C PRO A 547 -15.42 1.67 -10.56
N GLU A 548 -14.69 2.73 -10.23
CA GLU A 548 -15.01 3.66 -9.14
C GLU A 548 -16.16 4.63 -9.47
N GLU A 549 -16.57 4.69 -10.73
CA GLU A 549 -17.69 5.51 -11.21
C GLU A 549 -18.89 4.63 -11.59
N ARG A 550 -18.63 3.55 -12.35
CA ARG A 550 -19.65 2.73 -13.02
C ARG A 550 -19.63 1.25 -12.64
N GLY A 551 -18.58 0.80 -11.97
CA GLY A 551 -18.37 -0.61 -11.63
C GLY A 551 -19.20 -1.07 -10.43
N LEU A 552 -19.20 -2.38 -10.25
CA LEU A 552 -19.86 -3.09 -9.15
C LEU A 552 -18.89 -3.99 -8.37
N ASP A 553 -17.59 -3.83 -8.62
CA ASP A 553 -16.58 -4.73 -8.06
C ASP A 553 -16.58 -4.70 -6.54
N LEU A 554 -16.31 -5.87 -5.95
CA LEU A 554 -16.39 -6.07 -4.51
C LEU A 554 -15.13 -6.78 -4.01
N LEU A 555 -14.32 -6.08 -3.23
CA LEU A 555 -13.26 -6.69 -2.43
C LEU A 555 -13.83 -7.14 -1.08
N ARG A 556 -13.77 -8.44 -0.79
CA ARG A 556 -14.31 -9.06 0.42
C ARG A 556 -13.21 -9.71 1.23
N TYR A 557 -13.15 -9.37 2.51
CA TYR A 557 -12.55 -10.23 3.52
C TYR A 557 -13.65 -11.01 4.23
N ALA A 558 -13.52 -12.34 4.33
CA ALA A 558 -14.51 -13.15 5.04
C ALA A 558 -13.87 -14.15 6.01
N LEU A 559 -14.45 -14.22 7.20
CA LEU A 559 -14.04 -15.13 8.27
C LEU A 559 -15.14 -16.16 8.50
N TYR A 560 -14.80 -17.43 8.32
CA TYR A 560 -15.69 -18.56 8.54
C TYR A 560 -15.37 -19.13 9.93
N HIS A 561 -16.30 -18.95 10.85
CA HIS A 561 -16.18 -19.45 12.21
C HIS A 561 -16.60 -20.91 12.29
N LYS A 562 -16.05 -21.61 13.28
CA LYS A 562 -16.47 -22.98 13.59
C LYS A 562 -17.93 -22.96 14.10
N PRO A 563 -18.85 -23.74 13.49
CA PRO A 563 -20.19 -23.93 14.03
C PRO A 563 -20.18 -24.86 15.25
N SER A 564 -21.32 -24.96 15.95
CA SER A 564 -21.49 -25.98 17.00
C SER A 564 -21.43 -27.39 16.38
N GLN A 565 -21.13 -28.41 17.17
CA GLN A 565 -21.12 -29.79 16.66
C GLN A 565 -22.50 -30.21 16.14
N ALA A 566 -23.57 -29.81 16.82
CA ALA A 566 -24.95 -30.10 16.41
C ALA A 566 -25.29 -29.48 15.05
N ASP A 567 -24.88 -28.21 14.83
CA ASP A 567 -25.07 -27.55 13.53
C ASP A 567 -24.20 -28.20 12.44
N ASP A 568 -22.96 -28.58 12.77
CA ASP A 568 -22.05 -29.26 11.85
C ASP A 568 -22.62 -30.61 11.37
N ASP A 569 -23.20 -31.39 12.29
CA ASP A 569 -23.84 -32.67 12.02
C ASP A 569 -25.12 -32.47 11.19
N LYS A 570 -25.94 -31.48 11.55
CA LYS A 570 -27.18 -31.15 10.82
C LYS A 570 -26.90 -30.73 9.37
N LEU A 571 -25.82 -29.98 9.15
CA LEU A 571 -25.41 -29.48 7.84
C LEU A 571 -24.53 -30.47 7.06
N GLY A 572 -24.22 -31.64 7.63
CA GLY A 572 -23.34 -32.63 7.01
C GLY A 572 -21.96 -32.08 6.66
N GLY A 573 -21.46 -31.11 7.44
CA GLY A 573 -20.18 -30.43 7.21
C GLY A 573 -20.22 -29.22 6.28
N VAL A 574 -21.35 -28.83 5.68
CA VAL A 574 -21.40 -27.63 4.82
C VAL A 574 -21.25 -26.36 5.65
N ARG A 575 -20.49 -25.39 5.12
CA ARG A 575 -20.23 -24.06 5.72
C ARG A 575 -20.81 -22.93 4.90
N LEU A 576 -20.77 -23.08 3.58
CA LEU A 576 -21.41 -22.20 2.60
C LEU A 576 -22.02 -23.07 1.52
N ASN A 577 -23.27 -22.79 1.18
CA ASN A 577 -24.02 -23.59 0.24
C ASN A 577 -23.42 -23.61 -1.17
N SER A 578 -23.78 -24.64 -1.95
CA SER A 578 -23.43 -24.70 -3.36
C SER A 578 -24.02 -23.50 -4.11
N HIS A 579 -23.23 -22.76 -4.88
CA HIS A 579 -23.70 -21.65 -5.68
C HIS A 579 -22.78 -21.39 -6.87
N THR A 580 -23.26 -20.57 -7.81
CA THR A 580 -22.41 -19.85 -8.76
C THR A 580 -22.24 -18.40 -8.30
N ASP A 581 -21.10 -17.81 -8.63
CA ASP A 581 -20.86 -16.39 -8.40
C ASP A 581 -21.66 -15.52 -9.38
N PHE A 582 -21.98 -14.30 -8.96
CA PHE A 582 -22.97 -13.44 -9.63
C PHE A 582 -22.32 -12.55 -10.69
N ASP A 583 -21.02 -12.37 -10.52
CA ASP A 583 -20.12 -11.45 -11.19
C ASP A 583 -19.71 -12.00 -12.57
N SER A 584 -18.73 -11.36 -13.21
CA SER A 584 -18.15 -11.91 -14.44
C SER A 584 -17.00 -12.87 -14.10
N VAL A 585 -16.08 -12.44 -13.23
CA VAL A 585 -14.89 -13.21 -12.85
C VAL A 585 -14.59 -13.02 -11.38
N SER A 586 -14.56 -14.12 -10.64
CA SER A 586 -14.15 -14.14 -9.25
C SER A 586 -12.67 -14.45 -9.14
N ILE A 587 -11.94 -13.58 -8.44
CA ILE A 587 -10.51 -13.69 -8.13
C ILE A 587 -10.37 -14.03 -6.64
N LEU A 588 -10.16 -15.31 -6.34
CA LEU A 588 -10.03 -15.79 -4.96
C LEU A 588 -8.54 -15.96 -4.65
N TRP A 589 -8.01 -15.19 -3.70
CA TRP A 589 -6.65 -15.43 -3.22
C TRP A 589 -6.61 -16.80 -2.50
N SER A 590 -5.67 -17.66 -2.89
CA SER A 590 -5.65 -19.05 -2.42
C SER A 590 -5.55 -19.11 -0.90
N GLN A 591 -6.49 -19.81 -0.26
CA GLN A 591 -6.60 -19.84 1.19
C GLN A 591 -5.95 -21.11 1.78
N PRO A 592 -5.26 -21.01 2.92
CA PRO A 592 -4.53 -22.13 3.50
C PRO A 592 -5.40 -23.19 4.19
N ILE A 593 -6.69 -22.93 4.37
CA ILE A 593 -7.65 -23.91 4.90
C ILE A 593 -8.36 -24.64 3.75
N THR A 594 -8.16 -25.96 3.71
CA THR A 594 -8.71 -26.86 2.68
C THR A 594 -10.19 -27.06 2.89
N SER A 595 -11.03 -26.26 2.23
CA SER A 595 -12.49 -26.30 2.43
C SER A 595 -13.31 -25.96 1.19
N LEU A 596 -12.69 -25.41 0.14
CA LEU A 596 -13.41 -25.08 -1.10
C LEU A 596 -13.56 -26.36 -1.92
N GLU A 597 -14.79 -26.67 -2.32
CA GLU A 597 -15.10 -27.75 -3.26
C GLU A 597 -15.73 -27.20 -4.53
N VAL A 598 -15.39 -27.79 -5.67
CA VAL A 598 -15.96 -27.51 -6.99
C VAL A 598 -16.73 -28.74 -7.45
N LEU A 599 -17.92 -28.55 -8.01
CA LEU A 599 -18.70 -29.63 -8.62
C LEU A 599 -18.15 -29.88 -10.03
N MET A 600 -17.64 -31.09 -10.25
CA MET A 600 -17.00 -31.49 -11.49
C MET A 600 -18.04 -31.99 -12.52
N PRO A 601 -17.70 -32.06 -13.83
CA PRO A 601 -18.63 -32.54 -14.87
C PRO A 601 -19.15 -33.98 -14.70
N ASP A 602 -18.47 -34.79 -13.88
CA ASP A 602 -18.90 -36.14 -13.49
C ASP A 602 -19.86 -36.14 -12.28
N ASN A 603 -20.37 -34.97 -11.89
CA ASN A 603 -21.22 -34.73 -10.71
C ASN A 603 -20.57 -35.10 -9.37
N GLN A 604 -19.23 -35.16 -9.32
CA GLN A 604 -18.49 -35.36 -8.07
C GLN A 604 -17.92 -34.03 -7.55
N TRP A 605 -18.01 -33.81 -6.24
CA TRP A 605 -17.34 -32.69 -5.58
C TRP A 605 -15.83 -32.96 -5.50
N ARG A 606 -14.96 -31.99 -5.75
CA ARG A 606 -13.51 -32.15 -5.53
C ARG A 606 -12.93 -30.92 -4.82
N LEU A 607 -11.95 -31.14 -3.95
CA LEU A 607 -11.32 -30.08 -3.17
C LEU A 607 -10.38 -29.23 -4.03
N VAL A 608 -10.35 -27.93 -3.76
CA VAL A 608 -9.34 -27.02 -4.33
C VAL A 608 -8.14 -26.97 -3.40
N LYS A 609 -6.97 -27.34 -3.92
CA LYS A 609 -5.72 -27.36 -3.15
C LYS A 609 -5.21 -25.94 -2.88
N HIS A 610 -4.76 -25.66 -1.66
CA HIS A 610 -4.06 -24.41 -1.40
C HIS A 610 -2.70 -24.36 -2.12
N ARG A 611 -2.39 -23.20 -2.72
CA ARG A 611 -1.07 -22.88 -3.28
C ARG A 611 -0.66 -21.49 -2.80
N PRO A 612 0.45 -21.34 -2.04
CA PRO A 612 0.90 -20.05 -1.56
C PRO A 612 1.07 -19.05 -2.71
N ASN A 613 0.57 -17.82 -2.51
CA ASN A 613 0.60 -16.73 -3.49
C ASN A 613 -0.01 -17.07 -4.87
N ALA A 614 -0.90 -18.06 -4.96
CA ALA A 614 -1.68 -18.31 -6.18
C ALA A 614 -3.08 -17.72 -6.04
N LEU A 615 -3.72 -17.51 -7.18
CA LEU A 615 -5.13 -17.19 -7.32
C LEU A 615 -5.90 -18.45 -7.70
N VAL A 616 -7.14 -18.56 -7.23
CA VAL A 616 -8.16 -19.46 -7.75
C VAL A 616 -9.17 -18.59 -8.49
N ILE A 617 -9.34 -18.83 -9.79
CA ILE A 617 -10.18 -18.01 -10.67
C ILE A 617 -11.36 -18.85 -11.13
N ASN A 618 -12.55 -18.27 -11.10
CA ASN A 618 -13.74 -18.85 -11.74
C ASN A 618 -14.58 -17.80 -12.46
N ALA A 619 -15.37 -18.27 -13.43
CA ALA A 619 -16.33 -17.44 -14.12
C ALA A 619 -17.62 -17.38 -13.30
N GLY A 620 -18.19 -16.20 -13.23
CA GLY A 620 -19.52 -15.97 -12.67
C GLY A 620 -20.60 -15.99 -13.75
N ASP A 621 -21.83 -15.83 -13.30
CA ASP A 621 -23.02 -15.86 -14.14
C ASP A 621 -22.99 -14.82 -15.27
N ALA A 622 -22.50 -13.60 -15.01
CA ALA A 622 -22.48 -12.55 -16.02
C ALA A 622 -21.64 -12.94 -17.24
N LEU A 623 -20.46 -13.54 -17.02
CA LEU A 623 -19.58 -14.01 -18.11
C LEU A 623 -20.19 -15.23 -18.82
N ALA A 624 -20.80 -16.14 -18.07
CA ALA A 624 -21.53 -17.26 -18.67
C ALA A 624 -22.70 -16.77 -19.55
N PHE A 625 -23.42 -15.73 -19.14
CA PHE A 625 -24.54 -15.21 -19.92
C PHE A 625 -24.10 -14.54 -21.22
N VAL A 626 -23.13 -13.62 -21.17
CA VAL A 626 -22.64 -12.93 -22.36
C VAL A 626 -21.92 -13.88 -23.33
N SER A 627 -21.37 -15.00 -22.84
CA SER A 627 -20.78 -16.05 -23.68
C SER A 627 -21.78 -17.08 -24.22
N GLY A 628 -23.09 -16.90 -23.99
CA GLY A 628 -24.09 -17.87 -24.43
C GLY A 628 -23.95 -19.24 -23.74
N GLU A 629 -23.44 -19.27 -22.51
CA GLU A 629 -23.09 -20.44 -21.70
C GLU A 629 -21.97 -21.30 -22.29
N TYR A 630 -21.16 -20.75 -23.19
CA TYR A 630 -19.91 -21.39 -23.64
C TYR A 630 -18.89 -21.44 -22.49
N ILE A 631 -18.67 -20.30 -21.82
CA ILE A 631 -17.89 -20.25 -20.57
C ILE A 631 -18.81 -20.68 -19.43
N LYS A 632 -18.36 -21.65 -18.63
CA LYS A 632 -19.18 -22.23 -17.54
C LYS A 632 -19.04 -21.44 -16.26
N ALA A 633 -20.17 -20.94 -15.74
CA ALA A 633 -20.27 -20.53 -14.35
C ALA A 633 -20.39 -21.80 -13.50
N THR A 634 -19.42 -22.01 -12.61
CA THR A 634 -19.26 -23.31 -11.97
C THR A 634 -19.73 -23.31 -10.54
N ILE A 635 -20.49 -24.35 -10.21
CA ILE A 635 -21.04 -24.57 -8.89
C ILE A 635 -19.93 -24.99 -7.93
N HIS A 636 -19.82 -24.26 -6.82
CA HIS A 636 -18.83 -24.51 -5.79
C HIS A 636 -19.43 -24.27 -4.40
N ARG A 637 -18.81 -24.83 -3.36
CA ARG A 637 -19.26 -24.73 -1.95
C ARG A 637 -18.08 -24.67 -0.99
N VAL A 638 -18.36 -24.32 0.27
CA VAL A 638 -17.36 -24.42 1.35
C VAL A 638 -17.82 -25.48 2.34
N VAL A 639 -16.93 -26.42 2.68
CA VAL A 639 -17.18 -27.52 3.61
C VAL A 639 -16.24 -27.50 4.81
N LYS A 640 -16.50 -28.39 5.77
CA LYS A 640 -15.65 -28.65 6.93
C LYS A 640 -14.24 -29.02 6.45
N PRO A 641 -13.19 -28.40 7.00
CA PRO A 641 -11.83 -28.75 6.63
C PRO A 641 -11.40 -30.13 7.15
N PRO A 642 -10.27 -30.67 6.64
CA PRO A 642 -9.51 -31.76 7.24
C PRO A 642 -9.36 -31.65 8.76
N GLN A 643 -9.22 -32.79 9.44
CA GLN A 643 -9.26 -32.84 10.90
C GLN A 643 -8.13 -32.02 11.55
N ASP A 644 -6.95 -32.02 10.93
CA ASP A 644 -5.79 -31.25 11.37
C ASP A 644 -5.91 -29.74 11.15
N GLN A 645 -6.92 -29.31 10.38
CA GLN A 645 -7.28 -27.92 10.16
C GLN A 645 -8.59 -27.50 10.85
N ALA A 646 -9.34 -28.44 11.44
CA ALA A 646 -10.70 -28.23 11.97
C ALA A 646 -10.82 -27.26 13.16
N SER A 647 -9.71 -26.94 13.82
CA SER A 647 -9.66 -25.94 14.90
C SER A 647 -9.47 -24.51 14.39
N TYR A 648 -9.00 -24.32 13.16
CA TYR A 648 -8.69 -22.99 12.62
C TYR A 648 -9.94 -22.34 12.02
N PRO A 649 -10.16 -21.04 12.25
CA PRO A 649 -11.08 -20.29 11.41
C PRO A 649 -10.48 -20.13 10.01
N ARG A 650 -11.35 -20.08 8.98
CA ARG A 650 -10.91 -19.84 7.60
C ARG A 650 -11.10 -18.37 7.28
N LEU A 651 -9.99 -17.65 7.10
CA LEU A 651 -9.99 -16.29 6.57
C LEU A 651 -9.73 -16.33 5.07
N GLY A 652 -10.49 -15.57 4.29
CA GLY A 652 -10.29 -15.42 2.85
C GLY A 652 -10.36 -13.97 2.39
N ALA A 653 -9.63 -13.68 1.32
CA ALA A 653 -9.68 -12.42 0.57
C ALA A 653 -10.12 -12.72 -0.87
N PHE A 654 -11.17 -12.04 -1.31
CA PHE A 654 -11.85 -12.33 -2.57
C PHE A 654 -12.13 -11.02 -3.30
N TYR A 655 -11.85 -10.98 -4.59
CA TYR A 655 -12.22 -9.86 -5.44
C TYR A 655 -13.21 -10.36 -6.49
N PHE A 656 -14.47 -9.94 -6.35
CA PHE A 656 -15.54 -10.26 -7.29
C PHE A 656 -15.59 -9.14 -8.32
N ALA A 657 -15.22 -9.44 -9.56
CA ALA A 657 -15.10 -8.46 -10.63
C ALA A 657 -16.32 -8.53 -11.55
N PHE A 658 -16.91 -7.38 -11.85
CA PHE A 658 -18.14 -7.27 -12.62
C PHE A 658 -17.91 -6.55 -13.95
N PHE A 659 -18.87 -6.69 -14.87
CA PHE A 659 -19.06 -5.65 -15.88
C PHE A 659 -19.76 -4.44 -15.25
N ASN A 660 -19.62 -3.27 -15.86
CA ASN A 660 -20.26 -2.03 -15.46
C ASN A 660 -21.76 -2.20 -15.30
N GLU A 661 -22.34 -1.44 -14.37
CA GLU A 661 -23.70 -1.65 -13.86
C GLU A 661 -24.80 -1.67 -14.93
N ASP A 662 -24.58 -0.91 -16.01
CA ASP A 662 -25.48 -0.73 -17.15
C ASP A 662 -25.29 -1.76 -18.27
N THR A 663 -24.28 -2.64 -18.17
CA THR A 663 -23.99 -3.66 -19.19
C THR A 663 -25.13 -4.67 -19.30
N PRO A 664 -25.80 -4.80 -20.46
CA PRO A 664 -26.82 -5.83 -20.68
C PRO A 664 -26.20 -7.23 -20.71
N LEU A 665 -26.78 -8.19 -19.98
CA LEU A 665 -26.29 -9.58 -19.95
C LEU A 665 -26.82 -10.44 -21.11
N SER A 666 -26.97 -9.84 -22.30
CA SER A 666 -27.34 -10.55 -23.53
C SER A 666 -26.12 -11.30 -24.10
N PRO A 667 -26.31 -12.50 -24.69
CA PRO A 667 -25.23 -13.16 -25.42
C PRO A 667 -24.63 -12.28 -26.52
N LEU A 668 -23.30 -12.27 -26.62
CA LEU A 668 -22.53 -11.48 -27.58
C LEU A 668 -22.58 -12.15 -28.97
N THR A 669 -23.67 -11.94 -29.71
CA THR A 669 -23.90 -12.59 -31.00
C THR A 669 -22.94 -12.17 -32.11
N GLN A 670 -22.10 -11.16 -31.91
CA GLN A 670 -20.98 -10.83 -32.78
C GLN A 670 -19.82 -11.84 -32.68
N SER A 671 -19.76 -12.65 -31.62
CA SER A 671 -18.81 -13.75 -31.49
C SER A 671 -19.30 -14.99 -32.27
N PRO A 672 -18.49 -15.56 -33.18
CA PRO A 672 -18.86 -16.81 -33.85
C PRO A 672 -18.92 -18.00 -32.87
N VAL A 673 -18.13 -17.97 -31.79
CA VAL A 673 -18.17 -18.96 -30.71
C VAL A 673 -19.52 -18.93 -29.99
N VAL A 674 -20.01 -17.73 -29.65
CA VAL A 674 -21.31 -17.54 -29.00
C VAL A 674 -22.45 -17.92 -29.94
N GLN A 675 -22.40 -17.54 -31.21
CA GLN A 675 -23.40 -17.96 -32.21
C GLN A 675 -23.51 -19.49 -32.27
N LYS A 676 -22.37 -20.19 -32.30
CA LYS A 676 -22.33 -21.66 -32.31
C LYS A 676 -22.90 -22.27 -31.02
N ALA A 677 -22.60 -21.69 -29.86
CA ALA A 677 -23.15 -22.14 -28.58
C ALA A 677 -24.69 -21.99 -28.54
N LEU A 678 -25.22 -20.89 -29.08
CA LEU A 678 -26.65 -20.62 -29.13
C LEU A 678 -27.41 -21.51 -30.13
N ALA A 679 -26.77 -21.97 -31.21
CA ALA A 679 -27.40 -22.84 -32.21
C ALA A 679 -28.01 -24.11 -31.60
N GLY A 680 -27.46 -24.61 -30.49
CA GLY A 680 -27.99 -25.76 -29.75
C GLY A 680 -29.34 -25.53 -29.06
N ARG A 681 -29.82 -24.28 -28.95
CA ARG A 681 -31.05 -23.92 -28.23
C ARG A 681 -32.34 -24.08 -29.04
N GLN A 682 -32.28 -24.59 -30.28
CA GLN A 682 -33.44 -24.90 -31.14
C GLN A 682 -34.45 -23.74 -31.27
N GLY A 683 -33.96 -22.50 -31.35
CA GLY A 683 -34.81 -21.31 -31.51
C GLY A 683 -35.46 -20.79 -30.22
N LYS A 684 -35.22 -21.40 -29.05
CA LYS A 684 -35.67 -20.84 -27.77
C LYS A 684 -34.85 -19.59 -27.42
N PRO A 685 -35.49 -18.48 -27.01
CA PRO A 685 -34.77 -17.27 -26.63
C PRO A 685 -33.85 -17.55 -25.43
N PHE A 686 -32.69 -16.88 -25.39
CA PHE A 686 -31.73 -17.07 -24.30
C PHE A 686 -32.28 -16.54 -22.97
N TRP A 687 -32.93 -15.37 -23.02
CA TRP A 687 -33.70 -14.78 -21.93
C TRP A 687 -35.19 -14.93 -22.24
N PRO A 688 -36.00 -15.51 -21.34
CA PRO A 688 -37.45 -15.63 -21.55
C PRO A 688 -38.22 -14.32 -21.28
N ALA A 689 -37.55 -13.28 -20.78
CA ALA A 689 -38.08 -11.97 -20.44
C ALA A 689 -37.07 -10.86 -20.82
N GLU A 690 -37.28 -9.64 -20.30
CA GLU A 690 -36.32 -8.53 -20.44
C GLU A 690 -34.93 -8.93 -19.93
N VAL A 691 -33.89 -8.56 -20.70
CA VAL A 691 -32.49 -8.87 -20.38
C VAL A 691 -32.05 -7.99 -19.20
N PRO A 692 -31.64 -8.56 -18.04
CA PRO A 692 -31.15 -7.75 -16.94
C PRO A 692 -29.79 -7.14 -17.28
N THR A 693 -29.50 -5.96 -16.73
CA THR A 693 -28.13 -5.45 -16.67
C THR A 693 -27.32 -6.18 -15.60
N SER A 694 -25.99 -6.03 -15.64
CA SER A 694 -25.06 -6.50 -14.61
C SER A 694 -25.52 -6.11 -13.20
N GLY A 695 -25.85 -4.82 -13.00
CA GLY A 695 -26.33 -4.31 -11.71
C GLY A 695 -27.70 -4.84 -11.31
N LYS A 696 -28.62 -5.02 -12.27
CA LYS A 696 -29.93 -5.61 -11.95
C LYS A 696 -29.81 -7.07 -11.52
N TRP A 697 -28.95 -7.83 -12.19
CA TRP A 697 -28.68 -9.22 -11.84
C TRP A 697 -28.02 -9.36 -10.47
N GLU A 698 -26.99 -8.56 -10.20
CA GLU A 698 -26.31 -8.51 -8.89
C GLU A 698 -27.32 -8.20 -7.78
N GLN A 699 -28.11 -7.14 -7.91
CA GLN A 699 -29.13 -6.78 -6.93
C GLN A 699 -30.13 -7.92 -6.67
N LEU A 700 -30.62 -8.59 -7.71
CA LEU A 700 -31.56 -9.71 -7.57
C LEU A 700 -30.92 -10.87 -6.81
N ARG A 701 -29.67 -11.23 -7.17
CA ARG A 701 -28.94 -12.33 -6.53
C ARG A 701 -28.58 -12.04 -5.08
N VAL A 702 -28.13 -10.82 -4.76
CA VAL A 702 -27.82 -10.41 -3.39
C VAL A 702 -29.07 -10.47 -2.50
N LYS A 703 -30.22 -10.02 -3.02
CA LYS A 703 -31.50 -10.08 -2.29
C LYS A 703 -32.05 -11.49 -2.11
N ALA A 704 -31.77 -12.39 -3.04
CA ALA A 704 -32.22 -13.77 -3.03
C ALA A 704 -31.33 -14.68 -2.15
N TYR A 705 -30.01 -14.51 -2.24
CA TYR A 705 -29.05 -15.44 -1.64
C TYR A 705 -29.24 -15.61 -0.12
N GLY A 706 -29.32 -16.86 0.31
CA GLY A 706 -29.49 -17.24 1.71
C GLY A 706 -30.80 -16.77 2.34
N ALA A 707 -31.83 -16.42 1.55
CA ALA A 707 -33.15 -16.04 2.04
C ALA A 707 -34.06 -17.22 2.40
N GLY A 708 -33.77 -18.43 1.91
CA GLY A 708 -34.68 -19.58 2.01
C GLY A 708 -35.88 -19.48 1.07
N GLY A 709 -35.74 -18.77 -0.05
CA GLY A 709 -36.78 -18.65 -1.09
C GLY A 709 -36.74 -19.80 -2.10
N GLU A 710 -35.69 -20.62 -2.07
CA GLU A 710 -35.48 -21.76 -2.94
C GLU A 710 -36.51 -22.88 -2.71
N LYS A 711 -37.00 -23.47 -3.80
CA LYS A 711 -37.99 -24.55 -3.80
C LYS A 711 -37.35 -25.85 -4.25
N LYS A 712 -37.72 -26.95 -3.59
CA LYS A 712 -37.24 -28.28 -3.98
C LYS A 712 -37.83 -28.68 -5.34
N GLY A 713 -36.96 -29.00 -6.29
CA GLY A 713 -37.31 -29.52 -7.61
C GLY A 713 -37.46 -31.04 -7.61
N GLU A 714 -38.04 -31.56 -8.69
CA GLU A 714 -38.19 -33.01 -8.94
C GLU A 714 -36.84 -33.71 -9.18
N ASP A 715 -35.79 -32.95 -9.54
CA ASP A 715 -34.41 -33.43 -9.74
C ASP A 715 -33.63 -33.61 -8.42
N GLY A 716 -34.28 -33.36 -7.26
CA GLY A 716 -33.67 -33.48 -5.95
C GLY A 716 -32.79 -32.30 -5.54
N HIS A 717 -32.70 -31.26 -6.37
CA HIS A 717 -32.01 -30.00 -6.05
C HIS A 717 -33.00 -28.92 -5.61
N THR A 718 -32.51 -27.83 -5.03
CA THR A 718 -33.35 -26.65 -4.79
C THR A 718 -33.11 -25.62 -5.88
N HIS A 719 -34.15 -24.88 -6.23
CA HIS A 719 -34.10 -23.90 -7.30
C HIS A 719 -34.78 -22.61 -6.92
N GLU A 720 -34.32 -21.55 -7.54
CA GLU A 720 -34.91 -20.24 -7.45
C GLU A 720 -35.02 -19.66 -8.86
N GLU A 721 -36.10 -18.93 -9.14
CA GLU A 721 -36.32 -18.32 -10.44
C GLU A 721 -36.07 -16.81 -10.33
N LEU A 722 -35.06 -16.31 -11.05
CA LEU A 722 -34.65 -14.91 -11.04
C LEU A 722 -34.56 -14.41 -12.48
N ALA A 723 -35.27 -13.32 -12.78
CA ALA A 723 -35.40 -12.79 -14.15
C ALA A 723 -35.78 -13.87 -15.20
N GLY A 724 -36.63 -14.82 -14.81
CA GLY A 724 -37.06 -15.94 -15.65
C GLY A 724 -36.01 -17.04 -15.88
N ARG A 725 -34.85 -16.98 -15.22
CA ARG A 725 -33.83 -18.04 -15.24
C ARG A 725 -33.90 -18.89 -13.98
N LYS A 726 -33.79 -20.21 -14.15
CA LYS A 726 -33.67 -21.19 -13.07
C LYS A 726 -32.23 -21.19 -12.53
N VAL A 727 -32.04 -20.74 -11.29
CA VAL A 727 -30.79 -20.89 -10.53
C VAL A 727 -30.91 -22.19 -9.72
N THR A 728 -29.90 -23.07 -9.81
CA THR A 728 -29.93 -24.38 -9.15
C THR A 728 -28.89 -24.46 -8.04
N TYR A 729 -29.31 -24.96 -6.89
CA TYR A 729 -28.49 -25.21 -5.71
C TYR A 729 -28.41 -26.73 -5.49
N HIS A 730 -27.22 -27.29 -5.66
CA HIS A 730 -26.97 -28.73 -5.60
C HIS A 730 -26.71 -29.20 -4.16
N GLN A 731 -27.69 -29.87 -3.55
CA GLN A 731 -27.58 -30.45 -2.19
C GLN A 731 -26.87 -31.83 -2.14
N GLY A 732 -25.91 -32.11 -3.02
CA GLY A 732 -25.30 -33.44 -3.17
C GLY A 732 -24.43 -33.91 -1.98
N GLN A 733 -24.59 -35.20 -1.60
CA GLN A 733 -23.92 -36.05 -0.59
C GLN A 733 -23.21 -35.34 0.59
N THR A 734 -23.61 -35.69 1.82
CA THR A 734 -22.96 -35.21 3.05
C THR A 734 -21.48 -35.60 3.09
N VAL A 735 -20.63 -34.73 3.65
CA VAL A 735 -19.17 -34.97 3.77
C VAL A 735 -18.87 -36.29 4.50
N GLN A 736 -19.74 -36.69 5.44
CA GLN A 736 -19.66 -37.96 6.17
C GLN A 736 -19.86 -39.20 5.27
N ALA A 737 -20.84 -39.18 4.37
CA ALA A 737 -21.12 -40.33 3.48
C ALA A 737 -19.94 -40.62 2.54
N ARG A 738 -19.21 -39.58 2.11
CA ARG A 738 -18.04 -39.71 1.25
C ARG A 738 -16.81 -40.28 1.98
N ARG A 739 -16.53 -39.82 3.20
CA ARG A 739 -15.39 -40.33 3.98
C ARG A 739 -15.58 -41.78 4.40
N GLN A 740 -16.81 -42.21 4.69
CA GLN A 740 -17.11 -43.62 4.99
C GLN A 740 -16.94 -44.51 3.76
N ALA A 741 -17.28 -44.03 2.56
CA ALA A 741 -17.11 -44.78 1.30
C ALA A 741 -15.65 -44.89 0.82
N GLN A 742 -14.73 -44.04 1.32
CA GLN A 742 -13.30 -44.11 0.99
C GLN A 742 -12.49 -45.00 1.95
N VAL A 743 -13.07 -45.40 3.09
CA VAL A 743 -12.44 -46.28 4.11
C VAL A 743 -12.98 -47.73 4.02
N ALA A 744 -14.07 -47.94 3.27
CA ALA A 744 -14.60 -49.25 2.90
C ALA A 744 -14.04 -49.68 1.53
#